data_AF-A0A7C1PKP9-F1
#
_entry.id   AF-A0A7C1PKP9-F1
#
_cell.length_a   1.000
_cell.length_b   1.000
_cell.length_c   1.000
_cell.angle_alpha   90.00
_cell.angle_beta   90.00
_cell.angle_gamma   90.00
#
_symmetry.space_group_name_H-M   'P 1'
#
loop_
_entity.id
_entity.type
_entity.pdbx_description
1 polymer ?
#
loop_
_entity_poly.entity_id
_entity_poly.type
_entity_poly.pdbx_seq_one_letter_code
_entity_poly.pdbx_strand_id
1 'polypeptide(L)'
;MDTRSPAPDPLNPSGPPLQEVSQGAMASSPQPQEASPPPPEGPIAWLHRHAVSLLITAALIAVVFLYLDPIDTLKVVIGLGLVIFIHELGHFLAAKWCDVHVTTFSIGFGPALPFCSFQWGETTYKVGMIPLGGYVQMVGEGEATDGEETDNDPRSYRNKSVGQRMLIISAGVIMNVLLGMVCFVGAYLHGVKEIPAAIGAVESGSAAWRAGLRADDDIVRIASRDRPFFDDLRPIVMSTAAGEVVELVVRRPDGTQQTYQVEPRRDEGARFPQLGIVPPFRPELLSFRKAPVPPVIAGSAAARATPPFEPGDRIIAMSDPQNPRQVTPLRPDTREPDRGPDIADYYARLQALAGQTIVVRVLRSQPDGQEKPVDITVPPAFRADLGLRMRFGEIAAVREGGPAAQAGVLAHQDQPPRPGDRIRHIQLPEVDGTTTWLTTGDEKAPDSTVTVRKLDPLLLPYELRQWADRQLARGAEAKLQVRLTVLRTVGHQEAKPVELTLYYDAAYHNDRVTISLPNSPIPLAGLGLAYWVETMVDQVLPDSPASGVLQPNDVILAARLYSLDDHGNLRPGEWFDKLKPHQWAYVDAALQRQPPHRLDLRVQRGESILEVSLEARPDTQHPLEDRGLLLARDYRIQKAEGLAEALSLGTWRVIRFIKYVYMSLYGMISPSGRISPKTMSGPLTIANVSYRVAGEDFWQFLLFIGMISVNLAVVNFLPIPVLDGGHMVFLILEKILGRPVPERLFHIAMYIGLAIILGLMIFVIALDIQRLLFGWF
;
A
#
# COMPACT_ATOMS: atom_id res chain seq x y z
N MET A 1 86.03 5.96 21.43
CA MET A 1 85.43 4.76 22.05
C MET A 1 84.80 3.95 20.92
N ASP A 2 85.63 3.32 20.08
CA ASP A 2 86.26 2.00 20.30
C ASP A 2 85.22 0.88 20.25
N THR A 3 85.28 -0.16 19.41
CA THR A 3 86.29 -0.63 18.46
C THR A 3 85.72 -1.83 17.65
N ARG A 4 86.34 -2.12 16.49
CA ARG A 4 86.55 -3.43 15.80
C ARG A 4 85.55 -3.94 14.71
N SER A 5 86.00 -3.77 13.46
CA SER A 5 85.93 -4.70 12.31
C SER A 5 86.78 -6.00 12.53
N PRO A 6 87.07 -6.90 11.54
CA PRO A 6 86.30 -7.54 10.43
C PRO A 6 86.56 -9.09 10.25
N ALA A 7 85.78 -9.76 9.36
CA ALA A 7 86.10 -10.91 8.44
C ALA A 7 86.59 -12.28 9.03
N PRO A 8 86.68 -13.43 8.29
CA PRO A 8 86.60 -13.65 6.82
C PRO A 8 85.83 -14.90 6.26
N ASP A 9 85.64 -14.85 4.93
CA ASP A 9 85.57 -15.85 3.81
C ASP A 9 86.11 -17.30 4.04
N PRO A 10 85.89 -18.32 3.14
CA PRO A 10 85.94 -18.21 1.66
C PRO A 10 85.09 -19.20 0.78
N LEU A 11 85.00 -18.90 -0.54
CA LEU A 11 85.23 -19.78 -1.72
C LEU A 11 84.21 -19.63 -2.89
N ASN A 12 84.67 -18.95 -3.95
CA ASN A 12 84.34 -19.14 -5.38
C ASN A 12 85.10 -20.41 -5.90
N PRO A 13 84.99 -20.96 -7.15
CA PRO A 13 84.60 -20.36 -8.44
C PRO A 13 83.66 -21.25 -9.31
N SER A 14 83.02 -20.83 -10.40
CA SER A 14 83.63 -20.67 -11.72
C SER A 14 82.52 -20.56 -12.79
N GLY A 15 82.63 -19.57 -13.68
CA GLY A 15 81.86 -19.48 -14.91
C GLY A 15 82.77 -18.93 -16.02
N PRO A 16 82.85 -19.57 -17.19
CA PRO A 16 83.48 -18.99 -18.36
C PRO A 16 82.44 -18.31 -19.29
N PRO A 17 82.89 -17.53 -20.28
CA PRO A 17 82.15 -16.35 -20.73
C PRO A 17 81.80 -16.37 -22.25
N LEU A 18 81.06 -15.33 -22.67
CA LEU A 18 80.94 -14.75 -24.03
C LEU A 18 80.26 -15.56 -25.15
N GLN A 19 79.21 -14.99 -25.78
CA GLN A 19 79.34 -14.51 -27.16
C GLN A 19 78.19 -13.60 -27.64
N GLU A 20 78.61 -12.39 -28.03
CA GLU A 20 78.15 -11.49 -29.10
C GLU A 20 76.73 -11.65 -29.68
N VAL A 21 75.93 -10.59 -29.49
CA VAL A 21 74.77 -10.26 -30.32
C VAL A 21 75.24 -9.33 -31.44
N SER A 22 75.24 -9.80 -32.69
CA SER A 22 75.29 -8.96 -33.88
C SER A 22 74.63 -9.63 -35.10
N GLN A 23 73.58 -8.95 -35.59
CA GLN A 23 73.11 -8.79 -36.98
C GLN A 23 72.70 -10.00 -37.83
N GLY A 24 71.49 -9.94 -38.40
CA GLY A 24 71.15 -10.69 -39.63
C GLY A 24 69.65 -10.81 -39.92
N ALA A 25 69.19 -10.22 -41.03
CA ALA A 25 67.79 -10.07 -41.46
C ALA A 25 67.06 -11.36 -41.90
N MET A 26 65.72 -11.30 -41.75
CA MET A 26 64.62 -11.91 -42.54
C MET A 26 64.62 -13.41 -42.87
N ALA A 27 63.66 -14.14 -42.28
CA ALA A 27 62.90 -15.19 -42.95
C ALA A 27 61.47 -15.28 -42.36
N SER A 28 60.49 -15.41 -43.25
CA SER A 28 59.02 -15.38 -43.05
C SER A 28 58.46 -16.37 -42.01
N SER A 29 57.54 -15.91 -41.17
CA SER A 29 56.66 -16.76 -40.33
C SER A 29 55.27 -16.94 -40.97
N PRO A 30 54.59 -18.10 -40.83
CA PRO A 30 53.36 -18.42 -41.55
C PRO A 30 52.13 -17.72 -40.94
N GLN A 31 51.14 -17.42 -41.78
CA GLN A 31 49.80 -16.96 -41.37
C GLN A 31 49.13 -17.96 -40.40
N PRO A 32 48.33 -17.50 -39.41
CA PRO A 32 47.53 -18.38 -38.58
C PRO A 32 46.40 -18.99 -39.41
N GLN A 33 46.31 -20.32 -39.45
CA GLN A 33 45.12 -21.04 -39.92
C GLN A 33 43.97 -20.78 -38.95
N GLU A 34 42.80 -20.39 -39.48
CA GLU A 34 41.53 -20.40 -38.77
C GLU A 34 41.28 -21.81 -38.19
N ALA A 35 41.20 -21.89 -36.87
CA ALA A 35 40.78 -23.10 -36.20
C ALA A 35 39.30 -23.35 -36.52
N SER A 36 39.01 -24.50 -37.13
CA SER A 36 37.62 -24.95 -37.34
C SER A 36 36.87 -24.99 -35.99
N PRO A 37 35.57 -24.64 -35.95
CA PRO A 37 34.80 -24.71 -34.72
C PRO A 37 34.82 -26.15 -34.17
N PRO A 38 34.90 -26.34 -32.84
CA PRO A 38 34.88 -27.68 -32.27
C PRO A 38 33.59 -28.40 -32.70
N PRO A 39 33.64 -29.72 -32.95
CA PRO A 39 32.46 -30.49 -33.31
C PRO A 39 31.37 -30.33 -32.24
N PRO A 40 30.08 -30.35 -32.60
CA PRO A 40 28.99 -30.23 -31.64
C PRO A 40 29.18 -31.29 -30.55
N GLU A 41 29.25 -30.83 -29.30
CA GLU A 41 29.48 -31.72 -28.17
C GLU A 41 28.41 -32.81 -28.14
N GLY A 42 28.84 -34.07 -28.09
CA GLY A 42 27.92 -35.18 -27.94
C GLY A 42 27.09 -35.00 -26.67
N PRO A 43 25.80 -35.37 -26.67
CA PRO A 43 24.88 -35.10 -25.55
C PRO A 43 25.40 -35.62 -24.21
N ILE A 44 26.15 -36.73 -24.23
CA ILE A 44 26.78 -37.36 -23.05
C ILE A 44 27.92 -36.50 -22.48
N ALA A 45 28.79 -35.94 -23.33
CA ALA A 45 29.92 -35.11 -22.88
C ALA A 45 29.45 -33.77 -22.27
N TRP A 46 28.41 -33.18 -22.87
CA TRP A 46 27.71 -32.02 -22.33
C TRP A 46 27.07 -32.34 -20.96
N LEU A 47 26.36 -33.47 -20.86
CA LEU A 47 25.75 -33.95 -19.62
C LEU A 47 26.79 -34.12 -18.51
N HIS A 48 27.94 -34.71 -18.79
CA HIS A 48 29.02 -34.86 -17.79
C HIS A 48 29.59 -33.51 -17.33
N ARG A 49 29.82 -32.57 -18.24
CA ARG A 49 30.34 -31.24 -17.92
C ARG A 49 29.37 -30.44 -17.03
N HIS A 50 28.08 -30.59 -17.29
CA HIS A 50 27.03 -29.87 -16.57
C HIS A 50 26.36 -30.72 -15.48
N ALA A 51 26.84 -31.93 -15.20
CA ALA A 51 26.19 -32.89 -14.29
C ALA A 51 25.98 -32.32 -12.89
N VAL A 52 26.97 -31.62 -12.34
CA VAL A 52 26.87 -30.96 -11.03
C VAL A 52 25.82 -29.85 -11.06
N SER A 53 25.83 -29.00 -12.09
CA SER A 53 24.83 -27.93 -12.26
C SER A 53 23.42 -28.48 -12.45
N LEU A 54 23.26 -29.57 -13.19
CA LEU A 54 21.99 -30.26 -13.40
C LEU A 54 21.48 -30.90 -12.11
N LEU A 55 22.35 -31.53 -11.31
CA LEU A 55 21.98 -32.08 -10.00
C LEU A 55 21.58 -30.98 -9.02
N ILE A 56 22.31 -29.87 -8.96
CA ILE A 56 21.94 -28.72 -8.13
C ILE A 56 20.61 -28.12 -8.59
N THR A 57 20.42 -27.97 -9.91
CA THR A 57 19.18 -27.42 -10.48
C THR A 57 18.00 -28.38 -10.24
N ALA A 58 18.18 -29.68 -10.43
CA ALA A 58 17.16 -30.69 -10.16
C ALA A 58 16.83 -30.77 -8.66
N ALA A 59 17.83 -30.68 -7.77
CA ALA A 59 17.61 -30.60 -6.33
C ALA A 59 16.86 -29.32 -5.94
N LEU A 60 17.22 -28.17 -6.53
CA LEU A 60 16.52 -26.90 -6.31
C LEU A 60 15.07 -26.96 -6.79
N ILE A 61 14.84 -27.49 -8.00
CA ILE A 61 13.50 -27.70 -8.55
C ILE A 61 12.70 -28.67 -7.68
N ALA A 62 13.30 -29.77 -7.24
CA ALA A 62 12.67 -30.72 -6.33
C ALA A 62 12.31 -30.06 -5.00
N VAL A 63 13.21 -29.29 -4.39
CA VAL A 63 12.94 -28.50 -3.19
C VAL A 63 11.79 -27.51 -3.43
N VAL A 64 11.80 -26.79 -4.55
CA VAL A 64 10.72 -25.85 -4.89
C VAL A 64 9.37 -26.59 -4.98
N PHE A 65 9.30 -27.73 -5.67
CA PHE A 65 8.07 -28.52 -5.79
C PHE A 65 7.68 -29.28 -4.51
N LEU A 66 8.60 -29.44 -3.55
CA LEU A 66 8.26 -29.95 -2.21
C LEU A 66 7.49 -28.92 -1.37
N TYR A 67 7.66 -27.62 -1.66
CA TYR A 67 7.05 -26.53 -0.89
C TYR A 67 5.99 -25.72 -1.66
N LEU A 68 6.00 -25.75 -3.00
CA LEU A 68 5.07 -25.01 -3.85
C LEU A 68 4.25 -25.94 -4.74
N ASP A 69 3.00 -25.54 -4.99
CA ASP A 69 2.11 -26.23 -5.93
C ASP A 69 2.72 -26.20 -7.34
N PRO A 70 2.84 -27.35 -8.02
CA PRO A 70 3.53 -27.43 -9.29
C PRO A 70 2.81 -26.70 -10.43
N ILE A 71 1.47 -26.70 -10.41
CA ILE A 71 0.67 -26.06 -11.46
C ILE A 71 0.81 -24.54 -11.35
N ASP A 72 0.70 -23.99 -10.15
CA ASP A 72 0.79 -22.55 -9.95
C ASP A 72 2.21 -22.03 -10.12
N THR A 73 3.21 -22.81 -9.75
CA THR A 73 4.62 -22.51 -10.06
C THR A 73 4.82 -22.46 -11.57
N LEU A 74 4.28 -23.43 -12.32
CA LEU A 74 4.37 -23.46 -13.77
C LEU A 74 3.65 -22.25 -14.40
N LYS A 75 2.45 -21.89 -13.92
CA LYS A 75 1.74 -20.67 -14.36
C LYS A 75 2.61 -19.43 -14.21
N VAL A 76 3.27 -19.26 -13.06
CA VAL A 76 4.16 -18.11 -12.81
C VAL A 76 5.36 -18.10 -13.75
N VAL A 77 6.05 -19.24 -13.90
CA VAL A 77 7.21 -19.35 -14.80
C VAL A 77 6.82 -19.04 -16.24
N ILE A 78 5.70 -19.61 -16.72
CA ILE A 78 5.18 -19.34 -18.07
C ILE A 78 4.75 -17.88 -18.20
N GLY A 79 4.03 -17.34 -17.22
CA GLY A 79 3.51 -15.98 -17.26
C GLY A 79 4.62 -14.93 -17.27
N LEU A 80 5.60 -15.04 -16.36
CA LEU A 80 6.75 -14.13 -16.31
C LEU A 80 7.68 -14.35 -17.52
N GLY A 81 7.90 -15.61 -17.93
CA GLY A 81 8.65 -15.94 -19.13
C GLY A 81 8.02 -15.37 -20.40
N LEU A 82 6.68 -15.37 -20.50
CA LEU A 82 5.94 -14.77 -21.60
C LEU A 82 6.16 -13.25 -21.68
N VAL A 83 6.17 -12.55 -20.53
CA VAL A 83 6.43 -11.10 -20.51
C VAL A 83 7.82 -10.79 -21.06
N ILE A 84 8.85 -11.53 -20.61
CA ILE A 84 10.22 -11.37 -21.11
C ILE A 84 10.28 -11.71 -22.59
N PHE A 85 9.72 -12.85 -23.00
CA PHE A 85 9.73 -13.29 -24.39
C PHE A 85 9.10 -12.25 -25.33
N ILE A 86 7.95 -11.68 -24.97
CA ILE A 86 7.25 -10.71 -25.81
C ILE A 86 8.04 -9.40 -25.91
N HIS A 87 8.73 -8.99 -24.85
CA HIS A 87 9.65 -7.86 -24.87
C HIS A 87 10.77 -8.08 -25.90
N GLU A 88 11.51 -9.19 -25.77
CA GLU A 88 12.61 -9.53 -26.69
C GLU A 88 12.12 -9.71 -28.12
N LEU A 89 10.94 -10.32 -28.30
CA LEU A 89 10.30 -10.49 -29.60
C LEU A 89 10.06 -9.14 -30.29
N GLY A 90 9.76 -8.08 -29.53
CA GLY A 90 9.63 -6.72 -30.06
C GLY A 90 10.91 -6.25 -30.74
N HIS A 91 12.04 -6.29 -30.02
CA HIS A 91 13.35 -5.92 -30.57
C HIS A 91 13.70 -6.78 -31.78
N PHE A 92 13.49 -8.10 -31.69
CA PHE A 92 13.78 -9.05 -32.75
C PHE A 92 13.00 -8.76 -34.03
N LEU A 93 11.67 -8.59 -33.93
CA LEU A 93 10.81 -8.34 -35.09
C LEU A 93 11.14 -6.99 -35.74
N ALA A 94 11.39 -5.95 -34.94
CA ALA A 94 11.78 -4.64 -35.46
C ALA A 94 13.17 -4.67 -36.12
N ALA A 95 14.13 -5.39 -35.54
CA ALA A 95 15.47 -5.56 -36.10
C ALA A 95 15.41 -6.27 -37.46
N LYS A 96 14.68 -7.38 -37.55
CA LYS A 96 14.47 -8.10 -38.82
C LYS A 96 13.74 -7.25 -39.85
N TRP A 97 12.75 -6.46 -39.44
CA TRP A 97 12.05 -5.55 -40.35
C TRP A 97 12.95 -4.42 -40.86
N CYS A 98 13.90 -3.94 -40.04
CA CYS A 98 14.90 -2.95 -40.45
C CYS A 98 16.11 -3.56 -41.19
N ASP A 99 16.05 -4.85 -41.53
CA ASP A 99 17.13 -5.61 -42.15
C ASP A 99 18.46 -5.56 -41.35
N VAL A 100 18.36 -5.72 -40.04
CA VAL A 100 19.50 -5.88 -39.13
C VAL A 100 19.80 -7.37 -38.95
N HIS A 101 21.08 -7.72 -39.01
CA HIS A 101 21.52 -9.09 -38.77
C HIS A 101 21.46 -9.41 -37.27
N VAL A 102 20.65 -10.41 -36.91
CA VAL A 102 20.48 -10.89 -35.54
C VAL A 102 21.13 -12.26 -35.40
N THR A 103 22.17 -12.36 -34.58
CA THR A 103 22.93 -13.59 -34.37
C THR A 103 22.25 -14.52 -33.38
N THR A 104 21.66 -13.97 -32.31
CA THR A 104 21.06 -14.75 -31.23
C THR A 104 19.75 -14.15 -30.74
N PHE A 105 18.75 -15.00 -30.54
CA PHE A 105 17.53 -14.72 -29.79
C PHE A 105 17.49 -15.66 -28.57
N SER A 106 17.56 -15.11 -27.36
CA SER A 106 17.64 -15.90 -26.13
C SER A 106 16.54 -15.55 -25.15
N ILE A 107 15.87 -16.57 -24.62
CA ILE A 107 15.04 -16.45 -23.42
C ILE A 107 15.85 -17.04 -22.27
N GLY A 108 16.23 -16.22 -21.30
CA GLY A 108 17.14 -16.58 -20.22
C GLY A 108 18.62 -16.31 -20.56
N PHE A 109 19.44 -16.28 -19.52
CA PHE A 109 20.88 -16.05 -19.59
C PHE A 109 21.68 -17.36 -19.45
N GLY A 110 22.94 -17.32 -19.90
CA GLY A 110 23.90 -18.40 -19.75
C GLY A 110 23.90 -19.44 -20.89
N PRO A 111 24.48 -20.62 -20.65
CA PRO A 111 24.47 -21.74 -21.60
C PRO A 111 23.04 -22.18 -21.91
N ALA A 112 22.82 -22.67 -23.13
CA ALA A 112 21.53 -23.24 -23.50
C ALA A 112 21.21 -24.46 -22.63
N LEU A 113 19.94 -24.61 -22.26
CA LEU A 113 19.42 -25.86 -21.71
C LEU A 113 19.62 -26.99 -22.75
N PRO A 114 19.82 -28.24 -22.30
CA PRO A 114 20.07 -29.34 -23.22
C PRO A 114 18.89 -29.47 -24.18
N PHE A 115 19.20 -29.61 -25.47
CA PHE A 115 18.22 -29.68 -26.57
C PHE A 115 17.36 -28.43 -26.78
N CYS A 116 17.63 -27.33 -26.08
CA CYS A 116 16.89 -26.08 -26.19
C CYS A 116 17.68 -24.99 -26.92
N SER A 117 18.48 -25.38 -27.91
CA SER A 117 19.09 -24.47 -28.88
C SER A 117 18.94 -25.03 -30.29
N PHE A 118 18.53 -24.18 -31.22
CA PHE A 118 18.51 -24.51 -32.64
C PHE A 118 18.83 -23.27 -33.46
N GLN A 119 19.47 -23.46 -34.61
CA GLN A 119 19.72 -22.39 -35.56
C GLN A 119 18.67 -22.45 -36.65
N TRP A 120 18.00 -21.33 -36.90
CA TRP A 120 17.06 -21.21 -38.01
C TRP A 120 17.37 -19.96 -38.83
N GLY A 121 17.78 -20.20 -40.07
CA GLY A 121 18.38 -19.17 -40.92
C GLY A 121 19.69 -18.66 -40.32
N GLU A 122 19.81 -17.35 -40.21
CA GLU A 122 20.98 -16.67 -39.64
C GLU A 122 20.93 -16.48 -38.12
N THR A 123 19.81 -16.84 -37.47
CA THR A 123 19.60 -16.58 -36.04
C THR A 123 19.63 -17.87 -35.24
N THR A 124 20.38 -17.87 -34.15
CA THR A 124 20.39 -18.93 -33.14
C THR A 124 19.31 -18.64 -32.09
N TYR A 125 18.36 -19.55 -31.95
CA TYR A 125 17.33 -19.48 -30.91
C TYR A 125 17.74 -20.38 -29.76
N LYS A 126 17.76 -19.86 -28.53
CA LYS A 126 18.09 -20.67 -27.35
C LYS A 126 17.27 -20.30 -26.11
N VAL A 127 17.09 -21.28 -25.23
CA VAL A 127 16.59 -21.08 -23.87
C VAL A 127 17.76 -21.25 -22.90
N GLY A 128 18.13 -20.17 -22.23
CA GLY A 128 19.21 -20.13 -21.24
C GLY A 128 18.84 -20.80 -19.93
N MET A 129 19.85 -21.29 -19.21
CA MET A 129 19.68 -21.96 -17.91
C MET A 129 19.13 -21.02 -16.82
N ILE A 130 19.40 -19.72 -16.89
CA ILE A 130 18.96 -18.73 -15.90
C ILE A 130 17.71 -18.01 -16.44
N PRO A 131 16.51 -18.19 -15.86
CA PRO A 131 15.26 -17.64 -16.39
C PRO A 131 15.03 -16.15 -16.04
N LEU A 132 16.08 -15.41 -15.67
CA LEU A 132 16.01 -14.03 -15.15
C LEU A 132 16.24 -12.96 -16.22
N GLY A 133 15.64 -13.10 -17.39
CA GLY A 133 15.74 -12.12 -18.49
C GLY A 133 15.79 -12.79 -19.86
N GLY A 134 16.14 -12.02 -20.88
CA GLY A 134 16.34 -12.47 -22.25
C GLY A 134 17.26 -11.48 -22.96
N TYR A 135 17.67 -11.80 -24.18
CA TYR A 135 18.38 -10.83 -25.02
C TYR A 135 18.25 -11.16 -26.51
N VAL A 136 18.27 -10.10 -27.32
CA VAL A 136 18.45 -10.16 -28.77
C VAL A 136 19.82 -9.61 -29.10
N GLN A 137 20.69 -10.44 -29.67
CA GLN A 137 22.05 -10.03 -30.04
C GLN A 137 22.09 -9.61 -31.51
N MET A 138 22.36 -8.33 -31.76
CA MET A 138 22.45 -7.74 -33.09
C MET A 138 23.91 -7.48 -33.47
N VAL A 139 24.26 -7.65 -34.75
CA VAL A 139 25.59 -7.27 -35.25
C VAL A 139 25.76 -5.76 -35.12
N GLY A 140 26.88 -5.33 -34.54
CA GLY A 140 27.18 -3.92 -34.26
C GLY A 140 26.62 -3.39 -32.93
N GLU A 141 25.91 -4.20 -32.14
CA GLU A 141 25.43 -3.84 -30.80
C GLU A 141 26.35 -4.39 -29.72
N GLY A 142 27.16 -3.53 -29.06
CA GLY A 142 28.10 -3.93 -28.00
C GLY A 142 29.58 -3.68 -28.31
N GLU A 143 30.48 -4.18 -27.44
CA GLU A 143 31.94 -3.99 -27.52
C GLU A 143 32.52 -4.48 -28.86
N ALA A 144 33.50 -3.73 -29.35
CA ALA A 144 34.28 -4.00 -30.55
C ALA A 144 35.25 -5.19 -30.35
N THR A 145 34.73 -6.39 -30.09
CA THR A 145 35.55 -7.61 -30.13
C THR A 145 35.69 -8.19 -31.53
N ASP A 146 34.89 -7.75 -32.49
CA ASP A 146 34.75 -8.43 -33.79
C ASP A 146 35.19 -7.54 -34.96
N GLY A 147 36.42 -7.03 -34.95
CA GLY A 147 37.17 -6.54 -36.13
C GLY A 147 36.58 -5.38 -36.98
N GLU A 148 37.39 -4.87 -37.91
CA GLU A 148 36.99 -3.84 -38.90
C GLU A 148 35.93 -4.35 -39.90
N GLU A 149 35.61 -5.65 -39.91
CA GLU A 149 34.64 -6.28 -40.81
C GLU A 149 33.18 -6.14 -40.34
N THR A 150 32.90 -6.09 -39.03
CA THR A 150 31.52 -5.95 -38.52
C THR A 150 30.98 -4.51 -38.59
N ASP A 151 31.86 -3.51 -38.57
CA ASP A 151 31.49 -2.09 -38.74
C ASP A 151 31.14 -1.76 -40.21
N ASN A 152 31.59 -2.57 -41.17
CA ASN A 152 31.33 -2.40 -42.60
C ASN A 152 30.10 -3.18 -43.12
N ASP A 153 29.44 -3.99 -42.30
CA ASP A 153 28.22 -4.71 -42.70
C ASP A 153 27.03 -3.72 -42.85
N PRO A 154 26.41 -3.57 -44.04
CA PRO A 154 25.20 -2.75 -44.23
C PRO A 154 24.01 -3.17 -43.35
N ARG A 155 24.04 -4.41 -42.85
CA ARG A 155 23.05 -4.99 -41.93
C ARG A 155 23.46 -4.86 -40.46
N SER A 156 24.56 -4.17 -40.16
CA SER A 156 24.95 -3.76 -38.81
C SER A 156 23.97 -2.75 -38.23
N TYR A 157 23.65 -2.90 -36.95
CA TYR A 157 22.80 -1.99 -36.19
C TYR A 157 23.31 -0.54 -36.23
N ARG A 158 24.64 -0.33 -36.11
CA ARG A 158 25.28 0.99 -36.17
C ARG A 158 25.14 1.69 -37.51
N ASN A 159 24.97 0.94 -38.59
CA ASN A 159 24.83 1.46 -39.94
C ASN A 159 23.39 1.83 -40.32
N LYS A 160 22.40 1.47 -39.48
CA LYS A 160 21.00 1.87 -39.68
C LYS A 160 20.78 3.32 -39.31
N SER A 161 19.76 3.93 -39.92
CA SER A 161 19.36 5.30 -39.59
C SER A 161 18.93 5.41 -38.12
N VAL A 162 19.10 6.59 -37.53
CA VAL A 162 18.69 6.86 -36.14
C VAL A 162 17.22 6.48 -35.90
N GLY A 163 16.33 6.75 -36.86
CA GLY A 163 14.91 6.38 -36.76
C GLY A 163 14.66 4.87 -36.72
N GLN A 164 15.41 4.08 -37.50
CA GLN A 164 15.34 2.62 -37.46
C GLN A 164 15.85 2.08 -36.12
N ARG A 165 16.97 2.61 -35.61
CA ARG A 165 17.49 2.23 -34.28
C ARG A 165 16.51 2.59 -33.16
N MET A 166 15.89 3.77 -33.21
CA MET A 166 14.85 4.17 -32.26
C MET A 166 13.63 3.23 -32.32
N LEU A 167 13.20 2.82 -33.51
CA LEU A 167 12.13 1.84 -33.67
C LEU A 167 12.49 0.50 -33.03
N ILE A 168 13.70 -0.01 -33.27
CA ILE A 168 14.17 -1.29 -32.72
C ILE A 168 14.18 -1.26 -31.19
N ILE A 169 14.76 -0.22 -30.57
CA ILE A 169 14.82 -0.12 -29.10
C ILE A 169 13.43 0.12 -28.49
N SER A 170 12.58 0.93 -29.12
CA SER A 170 11.22 1.15 -28.58
C SER A 170 10.29 -0.05 -28.75
N ALA A 171 10.58 -0.97 -29.66
CA ALA A 171 9.71 -2.10 -29.98
C ALA A 171 9.46 -3.03 -28.79
N GLY A 172 10.47 -3.30 -27.96
CA GLY A 172 10.29 -4.11 -26.75
C GLY A 172 9.33 -3.47 -25.73
N VAL A 173 9.47 -2.15 -25.51
CA VAL A 173 8.56 -1.38 -24.64
C VAL A 173 7.13 -1.37 -25.20
N ILE A 174 6.97 -1.13 -26.51
CA ILE A 174 5.66 -1.12 -27.18
C ILE A 174 4.98 -2.49 -27.07
N MET A 175 5.71 -3.58 -27.32
CA MET A 175 5.17 -4.93 -27.25
C MET A 175 4.69 -5.31 -25.84
N ASN A 176 5.37 -4.85 -24.80
CA ASN A 176 4.91 -5.04 -23.42
C ASN A 176 3.61 -4.27 -23.12
N VAL A 177 3.47 -3.03 -23.60
CA VAL A 177 2.21 -2.28 -23.47
C VAL A 177 1.07 -3.01 -24.22
N LEU A 178 1.36 -3.54 -25.41
CA LEU A 178 0.40 -4.33 -26.20
C LEU A 178 0.02 -5.65 -25.51
N LEU A 179 0.97 -6.38 -24.94
CA LEU A 179 0.69 -7.59 -24.15
C LEU A 179 -0.21 -7.26 -22.96
N GLY A 180 0.11 -6.19 -22.22
CA GLY A 180 -0.72 -5.67 -21.15
C GLY A 180 -2.16 -5.41 -21.59
N MET A 181 -2.33 -4.72 -22.72
CA MET A 181 -3.64 -4.45 -23.32
C MET A 181 -4.40 -5.75 -23.62
N VAL A 182 -3.76 -6.72 -24.28
CA VAL A 182 -4.38 -8.01 -24.64
C VAL A 182 -4.79 -8.79 -23.38
N CYS A 183 -3.93 -8.84 -22.37
CA CYS A 183 -4.23 -9.48 -21.09
C CYS A 183 -5.44 -8.83 -20.41
N PHE A 184 -5.50 -7.50 -20.35
CA PHE A 184 -6.62 -6.78 -19.73
C PHE A 184 -7.92 -6.99 -20.49
N VAL A 185 -7.91 -6.86 -21.83
CA VAL A 185 -9.08 -7.10 -22.68
C VAL A 185 -9.61 -8.53 -22.46
N GLY A 186 -8.72 -9.53 -22.52
CA GLY A 186 -9.09 -10.93 -22.32
C GLY A 186 -9.71 -11.20 -20.95
N ALA A 187 -9.16 -10.58 -19.90
CA ALA A 187 -9.69 -10.70 -18.54
C ALA A 187 -11.06 -10.01 -18.40
N TYR A 188 -11.23 -8.80 -18.92
CA TYR A 188 -12.50 -8.06 -18.85
C TYR A 188 -13.64 -8.70 -19.65
N LEU A 189 -13.35 -9.43 -20.72
CA LEU A 189 -14.37 -10.20 -21.45
C LEU A 189 -14.96 -11.34 -20.61
N HIS A 190 -14.19 -11.92 -19.69
CA HIS A 190 -14.66 -12.97 -18.78
C HIS A 190 -15.30 -12.39 -17.52
N GLY A 191 -14.73 -11.30 -17.02
CA GLY A 191 -15.13 -10.65 -15.78
C GLY A 191 -14.07 -10.83 -14.71
N VAL A 192 -13.69 -9.73 -14.06
CA VAL A 192 -12.64 -9.69 -13.05
C VAL A 192 -13.17 -9.11 -11.75
N LYS A 193 -12.63 -9.56 -10.62
CA LYS A 193 -13.00 -9.06 -9.29
C LYS A 193 -12.29 -7.74 -9.04
N GLU A 194 -13.07 -6.68 -8.84
CA GLU A 194 -12.57 -5.33 -8.62
C GLU A 194 -13.26 -4.69 -7.41
N ILE A 195 -12.55 -3.86 -6.66
CA ILE A 195 -13.11 -3.19 -5.49
C ILE A 195 -14.06 -2.09 -5.99
N PRO A 196 -15.35 -2.11 -5.63
CA PRO A 196 -16.29 -1.13 -6.15
C PRO A 196 -15.98 0.27 -5.61
N ALA A 197 -16.31 1.30 -6.39
CA ALA A 197 -16.25 2.67 -5.92
C ALA A 197 -17.42 2.98 -4.98
N ALA A 198 -17.48 2.30 -3.83
CA ALA A 198 -18.39 2.64 -2.74
C ALA A 198 -17.58 3.10 -1.53
N ILE A 199 -18.23 3.78 -0.59
CA ILE A 199 -17.59 4.33 0.60
C ILE A 199 -17.82 3.36 1.77
N GLY A 200 -16.77 2.67 2.21
CA GLY A 200 -16.83 1.82 3.40
C GLY A 200 -16.86 2.63 4.70
N ALA A 201 -16.00 3.65 4.75
CA ALA A 201 -15.91 4.63 5.82
C ALA A 201 -15.26 5.91 5.27
N VAL A 202 -15.37 7.01 6.01
CA VAL A 202 -14.73 8.28 5.69
C VAL A 202 -13.69 8.63 6.76
N GLU A 203 -12.52 9.12 6.37
CA GLU A 203 -11.49 9.59 7.29
C GLU A 203 -11.93 10.90 7.95
N SER A 204 -11.83 10.98 9.28
CA SER A 204 -12.26 12.17 10.03
C SER A 204 -11.52 13.44 9.58
N GLY A 205 -12.28 14.54 9.41
CA GLY A 205 -11.72 15.84 9.02
C GLY A 205 -11.19 15.96 7.58
N SER A 206 -11.22 14.87 6.82
CA SER A 206 -10.79 14.82 5.41
C SER A 206 -11.66 15.63 4.47
N ALA A 207 -11.23 15.76 3.21
CA ALA A 207 -11.98 16.44 2.16
C ALA A 207 -13.39 15.83 1.94
N ALA A 208 -13.48 14.49 1.90
CA ALA A 208 -14.74 13.77 1.77
C ALA A 208 -15.66 14.01 2.98
N TRP A 209 -15.09 13.98 4.19
CA TRP A 209 -15.86 14.21 5.42
C TRP A 209 -16.43 15.64 5.48
N ARG A 210 -15.61 16.63 5.08
CA ARG A 210 -16.01 18.05 5.03
C ARG A 210 -17.10 18.30 3.99
N ALA A 211 -17.02 17.65 2.83
CA ALA A 211 -18.05 17.74 1.79
C ALA A 211 -19.37 17.05 2.18
N GLY A 212 -19.37 16.19 3.21
CA GLY A 212 -20.56 15.50 3.69
C GLY A 212 -20.85 14.15 3.02
N LEU A 213 -19.85 13.57 2.34
CA LEU A 213 -19.86 12.17 1.92
C LEU A 213 -19.96 11.26 3.16
N ARG A 214 -20.62 10.11 3.02
CA ARG A 214 -20.89 9.18 4.12
C ARG A 214 -20.52 7.75 3.74
N ALA A 215 -20.40 6.92 4.75
CA ALA A 215 -20.39 5.49 4.55
C ALA A 215 -21.65 5.01 3.81
N ASP A 216 -21.50 3.94 3.04
CA ASP A 216 -22.51 3.30 2.17
C ASP A 216 -22.90 4.04 0.89
N ASP A 217 -22.35 5.22 0.64
CA ASP A 217 -22.50 5.92 -0.65
C ASP A 217 -21.81 5.14 -1.79
N ASP A 218 -22.49 4.98 -2.92
CA ASP A 218 -21.89 4.51 -4.18
C ASP A 218 -21.44 5.70 -5.02
N ILE A 219 -20.16 5.79 -5.36
CA ILE A 219 -19.64 6.78 -6.32
C ILE A 219 -19.96 6.30 -7.73
N VAL A 220 -20.99 6.89 -8.35
CA VAL A 220 -21.45 6.51 -9.69
C VAL A 220 -20.68 7.24 -10.79
N ARG A 221 -20.08 8.40 -10.47
CA ARG A 221 -19.21 9.15 -11.38
C ARG A 221 -18.16 9.94 -10.60
N ILE A 222 -16.95 10.01 -11.14
CA ILE A 222 -15.88 10.91 -10.69
C ILE A 222 -15.29 11.64 -11.90
N ALA A 223 -15.27 12.97 -11.88
CA ALA A 223 -14.87 13.78 -13.04
C ALA A 223 -15.60 13.30 -14.32
N SER A 224 -14.85 12.89 -15.36
CA SER A 224 -15.41 12.36 -16.61
C SER A 224 -15.59 10.83 -16.63
N ARG A 225 -15.33 10.14 -15.52
CA ARG A 225 -15.36 8.67 -15.43
C ARG A 225 -16.67 8.19 -14.82
N ASP A 226 -17.52 7.62 -15.66
CA ASP A 226 -18.73 6.92 -15.24
C ASP A 226 -18.44 5.50 -14.75
N ARG A 227 -19.25 5.03 -13.80
CA ARG A 227 -19.19 3.70 -13.17
C ARG A 227 -17.75 3.33 -12.75
N PRO A 228 -17.08 4.19 -11.96
CA PRO A 228 -15.71 3.93 -11.54
C PRO A 228 -15.65 2.70 -10.63
N PHE A 229 -14.49 2.05 -10.62
CA PHE A 229 -14.08 1.20 -9.51
C PHE A 229 -13.14 1.97 -8.57
N PHE A 230 -12.91 1.46 -7.37
CA PHE A 230 -12.18 2.21 -6.33
C PHE A 230 -10.79 2.65 -6.80
N ASP A 231 -10.09 1.78 -7.53
CA ASP A 231 -8.76 2.07 -8.07
C ASP A 231 -8.76 3.14 -9.18
N ASP A 232 -9.92 3.46 -9.78
CA ASP A 232 -10.06 4.58 -10.73
C ASP A 232 -10.00 5.94 -10.01
N LEU A 233 -10.40 6.00 -8.74
CA LEU A 233 -10.46 7.24 -7.97
C LEU A 233 -9.05 7.82 -7.75
N ARG A 234 -8.12 6.95 -7.35
CA ARG A 234 -6.78 7.32 -6.90
C ARG A 234 -5.98 8.16 -7.91
N PRO A 235 -5.76 7.74 -9.17
CA PRO A 235 -4.99 8.55 -10.13
C PRO A 235 -5.66 9.89 -10.47
N ILE A 236 -7.00 9.96 -10.48
CA ILE A 236 -7.75 11.20 -10.74
C ILE A 236 -7.47 12.18 -9.61
N VAL A 237 -7.73 11.75 -8.37
CA VAL A 237 -7.51 12.55 -7.17
C VAL A 237 -6.05 12.98 -7.06
N MET A 238 -5.10 12.06 -7.17
CA MET A 238 -3.67 12.38 -6.99
C MET A 238 -3.13 13.35 -8.05
N SER A 239 -3.79 13.47 -9.22
CA SER A 239 -3.37 14.36 -10.31
C SER A 239 -3.86 15.80 -10.16
N THR A 240 -4.67 16.11 -9.15
CA THR A 240 -5.22 17.45 -8.98
C THR A 240 -4.20 18.47 -8.46
N ALA A 241 -4.35 19.70 -8.94
CA ALA A 241 -3.67 20.88 -8.41
C ALA A 241 -4.31 21.35 -7.10
N ALA A 242 -3.60 22.21 -6.36
CA ALA A 242 -4.19 22.87 -5.19
C ALA A 242 -5.32 23.82 -5.63
N GLY A 243 -6.45 23.83 -4.92
CA GLY A 243 -7.65 24.58 -5.31
C GLY A 243 -8.50 23.92 -6.41
N GLU A 244 -8.04 22.81 -7.00
CA GLU A 244 -8.83 22.09 -8.02
C GLU A 244 -9.87 21.20 -7.35
N VAL A 245 -11.13 21.39 -7.74
CA VAL A 245 -12.27 20.60 -7.26
C VAL A 245 -12.49 19.38 -8.15
N VAL A 246 -12.79 18.25 -7.53
CA VAL A 246 -13.23 17.03 -8.21
C VAL A 246 -14.73 16.89 -8.03
N GLU A 247 -15.43 16.80 -9.14
CA GLU A 247 -16.85 16.46 -9.14
C GLU A 247 -17.05 14.97 -8.85
N LEU A 248 -17.88 14.67 -7.86
CA LEU A 248 -18.33 13.33 -7.51
C LEU A 248 -19.86 13.28 -7.61
N VAL A 249 -20.38 12.34 -8.38
CA VAL A 249 -21.81 11.99 -8.31
C VAL A 249 -21.91 10.72 -7.49
N VAL A 250 -22.66 10.80 -6.39
CA VAL A 250 -22.87 9.68 -5.49
C VAL A 250 -24.34 9.30 -5.43
N ARG A 251 -24.59 8.01 -5.26
CA ARG A 251 -25.91 7.44 -5.03
C ARG A 251 -25.97 6.94 -3.60
N ARG A 252 -26.91 7.49 -2.83
CA ARG A 252 -27.21 7.07 -1.46
C ARG A 252 -27.93 5.71 -1.45
N PRO A 253 -27.95 4.99 -0.31
CA PRO A 253 -28.70 3.74 -0.17
C PRO A 253 -30.20 3.86 -0.47
N ASP A 254 -30.81 5.02 -0.27
CA ASP A 254 -32.22 5.30 -0.60
C ASP A 254 -32.46 5.52 -2.11
N GLY A 255 -31.41 5.45 -2.92
CA GLY A 255 -31.44 5.63 -4.37
C GLY A 255 -31.30 7.09 -4.83
N THR A 256 -31.29 8.05 -3.91
CA THR A 256 -31.10 9.46 -4.27
C THR A 256 -29.69 9.70 -4.79
N GLN A 257 -29.56 10.54 -5.82
CA GLN A 257 -28.26 10.96 -6.35
C GLN A 257 -27.96 12.39 -5.93
N GLN A 258 -26.73 12.62 -5.54
CA GLN A 258 -26.22 13.92 -5.11
C GLN A 258 -24.87 14.19 -5.76
N THR A 259 -24.63 15.44 -6.12
CA THR A 259 -23.37 15.89 -6.70
C THR A 259 -22.60 16.68 -5.65
N TYR A 260 -21.33 16.31 -5.48
CA TYR A 260 -20.39 16.93 -4.58
C TYR A 260 -19.24 17.53 -5.37
N GLN A 261 -18.86 18.75 -5.02
CA GLN A 261 -17.62 19.36 -5.46
C GLN A 261 -16.64 19.26 -4.31
N VAL A 262 -15.62 18.42 -4.44
CA VAL A 262 -14.70 18.12 -3.34
C VAL A 262 -13.32 18.55 -3.75
N GLU A 263 -12.73 19.50 -3.02
CA GLU A 263 -11.33 19.87 -3.18
C GLU A 263 -10.44 18.84 -2.46
N PRO A 264 -9.68 18.01 -3.19
CA PRO A 264 -8.78 17.06 -2.56
C PRO A 264 -7.70 17.76 -1.74
N ARG A 265 -7.57 17.39 -0.46
CA ARG A 265 -6.64 18.05 0.46
C ARG A 265 -5.29 17.36 0.45
N ARG A 266 -4.23 18.16 0.51
CA ARG A 266 -2.87 17.71 0.80
C ARG A 266 -2.62 17.86 2.28
N ASP A 267 -3.12 16.89 3.05
CA ASP A 267 -2.88 16.89 4.49
C ASP A 267 -1.38 16.88 4.79
N GLU A 268 -1.00 17.42 5.95
CA GLU A 268 0.40 17.60 6.30
C GLU A 268 1.13 16.25 6.35
N GLY A 269 2.13 16.05 5.48
CA GLY A 269 2.82 14.78 5.29
C GLY A 269 2.27 13.90 4.15
N ALA A 270 1.07 14.18 3.63
CA ALA A 270 0.53 13.52 2.44
C ALA A 270 1.16 14.11 1.17
N ARG A 271 1.77 13.26 0.34
CA ARG A 271 2.43 13.73 -0.89
C ARG A 271 1.47 14.10 -2.01
N PHE A 272 0.42 13.30 -2.12
CA PHE A 272 -0.63 13.50 -3.08
C PHE A 272 -1.85 13.98 -2.34
N PRO A 273 -2.68 14.81 -3.00
CA PRO A 273 -3.98 15.13 -2.45
C PRO A 273 -4.81 13.85 -2.25
N GLN A 274 -5.69 13.89 -1.26
CA GLN A 274 -6.54 12.77 -0.89
C GLN A 274 -7.98 13.24 -0.63
N LEU A 275 -8.92 12.33 -0.86
CA LEU A 275 -10.31 12.53 -0.45
C LEU A 275 -10.55 12.06 0.99
N GLY A 276 -9.82 11.04 1.48
CA GLY A 276 -10.09 10.40 2.77
C GLY A 276 -11.27 9.44 2.72
N ILE A 277 -11.37 8.64 1.65
CA ILE A 277 -12.40 7.61 1.47
C ILE A 277 -11.75 6.24 1.69
N VAL A 278 -12.40 5.39 2.48
CA VAL A 278 -11.97 4.01 2.73
C VAL A 278 -12.82 3.05 1.88
N PRO A 279 -12.23 2.06 1.19
CA PRO A 279 -13.01 1.10 0.43
C PRO A 279 -13.92 0.23 1.30
N PRO A 280 -15.01 -0.31 0.75
CA PRO A 280 -16.00 -1.09 1.48
C PRO A 280 -15.48 -2.48 1.86
N PHE A 281 -16.08 -3.02 2.91
CA PHE A 281 -15.93 -4.40 3.35
C PHE A 281 -17.25 -5.14 3.15
N ARG A 282 -17.19 -6.47 3.19
CA ARG A 282 -18.38 -7.33 3.19
C ARG A 282 -18.45 -8.16 4.47
N PRO A 283 -19.62 -8.67 4.88
CA PRO A 283 -19.78 -9.54 6.06
C PRO A 283 -19.19 -10.95 5.86
N GLU A 284 -17.92 -11.03 5.48
CA GLU A 284 -17.17 -12.27 5.29
C GLU A 284 -15.79 -12.06 5.90
N LEU A 285 -15.30 -13.05 6.63
CA LEU A 285 -13.99 -12.95 7.26
C LEU A 285 -12.87 -13.12 6.23
N LEU A 286 -11.79 -12.38 6.44
CA LEU A 286 -10.61 -12.41 5.59
C LEU A 286 -10.10 -13.86 5.44
N SER A 287 -9.86 -14.25 4.20
CA SER A 287 -9.31 -15.56 3.86
C SER A 287 -8.40 -15.44 2.65
N PHE A 288 -7.29 -16.16 2.68
CA PHE A 288 -6.44 -16.38 1.51
C PHE A 288 -6.19 -17.88 1.41
N ARG A 289 -6.39 -18.47 0.23
CA ARG A 289 -6.25 -19.94 0.07
C ARG A 289 -4.86 -20.44 0.45
N LYS A 290 -3.83 -19.63 0.18
CA LYS A 290 -2.42 -20.02 0.26
C LYS A 290 -1.61 -19.31 1.35
N ALA A 291 -2.25 -18.46 2.15
CA ALA A 291 -1.61 -17.74 3.24
C ALA A 291 -2.62 -17.55 4.36
N PRO A 292 -2.80 -18.53 5.26
CA PRO A 292 -3.78 -18.43 6.33
C PRO A 292 -3.43 -17.23 7.21
N VAL A 293 -4.19 -16.15 7.04
CA VAL A 293 -4.17 -15.00 7.94
C VAL A 293 -5.27 -15.23 8.95
N PRO A 294 -5.02 -15.04 10.26
CA PRO A 294 -6.07 -15.13 11.27
C PRO A 294 -7.26 -14.23 10.89
N PRO A 295 -8.51 -14.71 11.00
CA PRO A 295 -9.70 -13.91 10.66
C PRO A 295 -10.07 -12.90 11.76
N VAL A 296 -9.27 -12.84 12.82
CA VAL A 296 -9.49 -12.05 14.04
C VAL A 296 -8.17 -11.46 14.51
N ILE A 297 -8.22 -10.30 15.17
CA ILE A 297 -7.07 -9.69 15.82
C ILE A 297 -6.71 -10.52 17.06
N ALA A 298 -5.45 -10.90 17.22
CA ALA A 298 -4.98 -11.65 18.38
C ALA A 298 -5.29 -10.91 19.70
N GLY A 299 -5.80 -11.61 20.72
CA GLY A 299 -6.18 -11.03 22.01
C GLY A 299 -7.50 -10.22 22.01
N SER A 300 -8.18 -10.07 20.87
CA SER A 300 -9.46 -9.38 20.78
C SER A 300 -10.63 -10.19 21.39
N ALA A 301 -11.81 -9.58 21.46
CA ALA A 301 -13.03 -10.28 21.89
C ALA A 301 -13.39 -11.42 20.92
N ALA A 302 -13.25 -11.21 19.62
CA ALA A 302 -13.47 -12.22 18.59
C ALA A 302 -12.48 -13.39 18.68
N ALA A 303 -11.23 -13.15 19.09
CA ALA A 303 -10.25 -14.20 19.35
C ALA A 303 -10.63 -15.11 20.55
N ARG A 304 -11.49 -14.62 21.46
CA ARG A 304 -12.03 -15.39 22.59
C ARG A 304 -13.41 -15.99 22.30
N ALA A 305 -13.88 -15.92 21.07
CA ALA A 305 -15.19 -16.43 20.69
C ALA A 305 -15.23 -17.96 20.69
N THR A 306 -16.41 -18.52 20.94
CA THR A 306 -16.62 -19.97 21.03
C THR A 306 -17.83 -20.41 20.19
N PRO A 307 -17.67 -21.34 19.23
CA PRO A 307 -16.39 -21.84 18.69
C PRO A 307 -15.58 -20.72 17.99
N PRO A 308 -14.28 -20.91 17.71
CA PRO A 308 -13.49 -19.88 17.03
C PRO A 308 -14.00 -19.61 15.61
N PHE A 309 -13.77 -18.37 15.16
CA PHE A 309 -13.97 -17.98 13.77
C PHE A 309 -12.91 -18.63 12.87
N GLU A 310 -13.31 -18.97 11.65
CA GLU A 310 -12.43 -19.54 10.62
C GLU A 310 -12.28 -18.59 9.42
N PRO A 311 -11.12 -18.59 8.73
CA PRO A 311 -10.95 -17.81 7.51
C PRO A 311 -12.02 -18.11 6.47
N GLY A 312 -12.74 -17.09 6.02
CA GLY A 312 -13.77 -17.21 4.98
C GLY A 312 -15.18 -17.49 5.53
N ASP A 313 -15.36 -17.55 6.85
CA ASP A 313 -16.68 -17.57 7.47
C ASP A 313 -17.53 -16.37 6.95
N ARG A 314 -18.71 -16.67 6.40
CA ARG A 314 -19.65 -15.67 5.89
C ARG A 314 -20.71 -15.36 6.94
N ILE A 315 -20.73 -14.15 7.48
CA ILE A 315 -21.70 -13.73 8.50
C ILE A 315 -23.06 -13.56 7.84
N ILE A 316 -24.08 -14.32 8.31
CA ILE A 316 -25.44 -14.30 7.74
C ILE A 316 -26.52 -13.85 8.72
N ALA A 317 -26.28 -13.98 10.02
CA ALA A 317 -27.22 -13.57 11.06
C ALA A 317 -26.45 -13.20 12.33
N MET A 318 -27.05 -12.41 13.20
CA MET A 318 -26.49 -12.13 14.52
C MET A 318 -27.59 -11.84 15.53
N SER A 319 -27.21 -11.72 16.81
CA SER A 319 -28.10 -11.26 17.88
C SER A 319 -28.93 -10.05 17.44
N ASP A 320 -30.21 -10.07 17.77
CA ASP A 320 -31.15 -9.00 17.44
C ASP A 320 -31.00 -7.84 18.45
N PRO A 321 -30.82 -6.58 18.00
CA PRO A 321 -30.71 -5.45 18.92
C PRO A 321 -31.91 -5.27 19.85
N GLN A 322 -33.11 -5.63 19.43
CA GLN A 322 -34.34 -5.51 20.22
C GLN A 322 -34.51 -6.72 21.16
N ASN A 323 -33.99 -7.89 20.77
CA ASN A 323 -33.99 -9.09 21.58
C ASN A 323 -32.65 -9.83 21.48
N PRO A 324 -31.63 -9.45 22.29
CA PRO A 324 -30.25 -9.94 22.14
C PRO A 324 -30.08 -11.46 22.25
N ARG A 325 -31.07 -12.16 22.84
CA ARG A 325 -31.09 -13.63 22.96
C ARG A 325 -31.49 -14.33 21.67
N GLN A 326 -32.11 -13.63 20.74
CA GLN A 326 -32.55 -14.16 19.46
C GLN A 326 -31.52 -13.84 18.38
N VAL A 327 -31.24 -14.80 17.51
CA VAL A 327 -30.39 -14.60 16.32
C VAL A 327 -31.29 -14.40 15.11
N THR A 328 -31.24 -13.21 14.50
CA THR A 328 -32.04 -12.87 13.32
C THR A 328 -31.15 -12.63 12.11
N PRO A 329 -31.59 -13.02 10.89
CA PRO A 329 -30.82 -12.78 9.66
C PRO A 329 -30.45 -11.32 9.51
N LEU A 330 -29.24 -11.07 9.01
CA LEU A 330 -28.85 -9.75 8.54
C LEU A 330 -29.70 -9.36 7.33
N ARG A 331 -30.01 -8.07 7.17
CA ARG A 331 -30.77 -7.57 6.01
C ARG A 331 -30.00 -7.85 4.71
N PRO A 332 -30.67 -8.19 3.60
CA PRO A 332 -30.01 -8.33 2.31
C PRO A 332 -29.51 -6.98 1.80
N ASP A 333 -28.38 -6.96 1.08
CA ASP A 333 -27.91 -5.73 0.43
C ASP A 333 -28.89 -5.34 -0.68
N THR A 334 -29.58 -4.21 -0.51
CA THR A 334 -30.57 -3.72 -1.49
C THR A 334 -29.96 -3.35 -2.84
N ARG A 335 -28.65 -3.11 -2.91
CA ARG A 335 -27.92 -2.78 -4.14
C ARG A 335 -27.59 -4.04 -4.94
N GLU A 336 -27.30 -5.15 -4.25
CA GLU A 336 -26.97 -6.45 -4.84
C GLU A 336 -27.55 -7.60 -3.99
N PRO A 337 -28.88 -7.86 -4.06
CA PRO A 337 -29.57 -8.77 -3.13
C PRO A 337 -29.06 -10.21 -3.16
N ASP A 338 -28.58 -10.65 -4.33
CA ASP A 338 -28.10 -12.01 -4.55
C ASP A 338 -26.72 -12.28 -3.91
N ARG A 339 -26.05 -11.24 -3.38
CA ARG A 339 -24.64 -11.29 -3.02
C ARG A 339 -24.36 -11.49 -1.53
N GLY A 340 -25.39 -11.30 -0.71
CA GLY A 340 -25.32 -11.55 0.72
C GLY A 340 -25.84 -10.38 1.55
N PRO A 341 -25.52 -10.39 2.86
CA PRO A 341 -26.07 -9.39 3.75
C PRO A 341 -25.44 -8.01 3.61
N ASP A 342 -26.23 -7.01 3.97
CA ASP A 342 -25.84 -5.60 4.03
C ASP A 342 -24.86 -5.37 5.18
N ILE A 343 -23.68 -4.87 4.83
CA ILE A 343 -22.64 -4.51 5.80
C ILE A 343 -23.09 -3.38 6.74
N ALA A 344 -23.99 -2.50 6.30
CA ALA A 344 -24.54 -1.45 7.15
C ALA A 344 -25.41 -2.02 8.28
N ASP A 345 -26.18 -3.08 8.00
CA ASP A 345 -26.96 -3.79 9.03
C ASP A 345 -26.05 -4.44 10.06
N TYR A 346 -24.96 -5.07 9.61
CA TYR A 346 -23.96 -5.67 10.50
C TYR A 346 -23.37 -4.64 11.49
N TYR A 347 -22.88 -3.51 10.98
CA TYR A 347 -22.29 -2.47 11.85
C TYR A 347 -23.33 -1.84 12.78
N ALA A 348 -24.54 -1.55 12.29
CA ALA A 348 -25.61 -0.99 13.11
C ALA A 348 -26.00 -1.91 14.29
N ARG A 349 -25.97 -3.23 14.09
CA ARG A 349 -26.23 -4.20 15.16
C ARG A 349 -25.08 -4.30 16.15
N LEU A 350 -23.83 -4.35 15.68
CA LEU A 350 -22.66 -4.31 16.58
C LEU A 350 -22.68 -3.08 17.49
N GLN A 351 -23.04 -1.95 16.88
CA GLN A 351 -23.19 -0.69 17.54
C GLN A 351 -24.24 -0.74 18.66
N ALA A 352 -25.45 -1.23 18.36
CA ALA A 352 -26.55 -1.33 19.33
C ALA A 352 -26.31 -2.38 20.42
N LEU A 353 -25.50 -3.40 20.14
CA LEU A 353 -25.17 -4.50 21.05
C LEU A 353 -23.80 -4.31 21.74
N ALA A 354 -23.23 -3.10 21.69
CA ALA A 354 -21.99 -2.78 22.40
C ALA A 354 -22.12 -3.15 23.89
N GLY A 355 -21.08 -3.78 24.45
CA GLY A 355 -21.06 -4.21 25.85
C GLY A 355 -21.84 -5.50 26.16
N GLN A 356 -22.56 -6.06 25.19
CA GLN A 356 -23.28 -7.32 25.34
C GLN A 356 -22.52 -8.49 24.71
N THR A 357 -22.66 -9.69 25.27
CA THR A 357 -22.31 -10.94 24.58
C THR A 357 -23.30 -11.14 23.44
N ILE A 358 -22.79 -11.41 22.25
CA ILE A 358 -23.59 -11.61 21.04
C ILE A 358 -23.36 -13.00 20.46
N VAL A 359 -24.33 -13.48 19.69
CA VAL A 359 -24.16 -14.67 18.84
C VAL A 359 -24.07 -14.20 17.38
N VAL A 360 -23.07 -14.66 16.67
CA VAL A 360 -22.85 -14.41 15.23
C VAL A 360 -23.01 -15.75 14.52
N ARG A 361 -23.99 -15.85 13.62
CA ARG A 361 -24.18 -17.02 12.77
C ARG A 361 -23.42 -16.83 11.48
N VAL A 362 -22.52 -17.78 11.19
CA VAL A 362 -21.72 -17.81 9.97
C VAL A 362 -22.07 -19.01 9.11
N LEU A 363 -21.99 -18.88 7.80
CA LEU A 363 -21.88 -20.02 6.89
C LEU A 363 -20.41 -20.38 6.75
N ARG A 364 -20.07 -21.60 7.17
CA ARG A 364 -18.72 -22.14 7.14
C ARG A 364 -18.60 -23.21 6.07
N SER A 365 -17.63 -23.04 5.17
CA SER A 365 -17.28 -24.05 4.18
C SER A 365 -16.64 -25.26 4.87
N GLN A 366 -17.19 -26.45 4.60
CA GLN A 366 -16.67 -27.72 5.10
C GLN A 366 -15.70 -28.34 4.09
N PRO A 367 -14.83 -29.28 4.51
CA PRO A 367 -13.92 -29.97 3.60
C PRO A 367 -14.59 -30.75 2.46
N ASP A 368 -15.86 -31.13 2.64
CA ASP A 368 -16.70 -31.80 1.62
C ASP A 368 -17.33 -30.80 0.61
N GLY A 369 -17.04 -29.50 0.74
CA GLY A 369 -17.58 -28.43 -0.08
C GLY A 369 -18.97 -27.94 0.33
N GLN A 370 -19.59 -28.52 1.35
CA GLN A 370 -20.88 -28.04 1.85
C GLN A 370 -20.70 -26.82 2.76
N GLU A 371 -21.62 -25.86 2.70
CA GLU A 371 -21.68 -24.77 3.68
C GLU A 371 -22.62 -25.15 4.82
N LYS A 372 -22.18 -24.98 6.07
CA LYS A 372 -23.01 -25.23 7.26
C LYS A 372 -23.11 -23.97 8.13
N PRO A 373 -24.31 -23.66 8.67
CA PRO A 373 -24.44 -22.58 9.64
C PRO A 373 -23.80 -22.97 10.97
N VAL A 374 -23.00 -22.07 11.53
CA VAL A 374 -22.36 -22.21 12.85
C VAL A 374 -22.66 -20.97 13.68
N ASP A 375 -23.18 -21.16 14.89
CA ASP A 375 -23.43 -20.08 15.84
C ASP A 375 -22.21 -19.87 16.73
N ILE A 376 -21.64 -18.67 16.69
CA ILE A 376 -20.42 -18.29 17.39
C ILE A 376 -20.76 -17.27 18.47
N THR A 377 -20.49 -17.61 19.73
CA THR A 377 -20.68 -16.70 20.86
C THR A 377 -19.46 -15.80 21.02
N VAL A 378 -19.66 -14.49 20.94
CA VAL A 378 -18.60 -13.48 21.04
C VAL A 378 -18.80 -12.65 22.31
N PRO A 379 -17.82 -12.60 23.22
CA PRO A 379 -17.91 -11.77 24.42
C PRO A 379 -17.87 -10.27 24.07
N PRO A 380 -18.27 -9.39 25.01
CA PRO A 380 -18.13 -7.95 24.81
C PRO A 380 -16.66 -7.51 24.76
N ALA A 381 -16.45 -6.36 24.12
CA ALA A 381 -15.21 -5.62 24.06
C ALA A 381 -15.40 -4.27 24.78
N PHE A 382 -14.33 -3.79 25.40
CA PHE A 382 -14.32 -2.58 26.22
C PHE A 382 -13.11 -1.74 25.86
N ARG A 383 -13.24 -0.42 26.05
CA ARG A 383 -12.15 0.51 25.84
C ARG A 383 -10.98 0.15 26.76
N ALA A 384 -9.76 0.26 26.26
CA ALA A 384 -8.56 0.19 27.04
C ALA A 384 -8.23 1.58 27.59
N ASP A 385 -8.28 1.74 28.92
CA ASP A 385 -8.06 3.01 29.61
C ASP A 385 -6.70 3.05 30.33
N LEU A 386 -5.99 4.16 30.13
CA LEU A 386 -4.74 4.50 30.81
C LEU A 386 -5.00 5.38 32.05
N GLY A 387 -6.21 5.94 32.18
CA GLY A 387 -6.60 6.97 33.14
C GLY A 387 -6.01 8.33 32.84
N LEU A 388 -5.77 8.62 31.56
CA LEU A 388 -5.28 9.91 31.08
C LEU A 388 -6.42 10.73 30.51
N ARG A 389 -6.63 11.93 31.06
CA ARG A 389 -7.44 12.97 30.43
C ARG A 389 -6.51 13.92 29.72
N MET A 390 -6.65 13.98 28.41
CA MET A 390 -5.82 14.81 27.56
C MET A 390 -6.43 16.19 27.40
N ARG A 391 -5.60 17.18 27.04
CA ARG A 391 -6.09 18.53 26.78
C ARG A 391 -6.87 18.59 25.45
N PHE A 392 -7.95 19.37 25.45
CA PHE A 392 -8.70 19.68 24.22
C PHE A 392 -7.86 20.53 23.27
N GLY A 393 -7.77 20.08 22.02
CA GLY A 393 -7.23 20.86 20.92
C GLY A 393 -8.28 21.74 20.26
N GLU A 394 -7.87 22.36 19.15
CA GLU A 394 -8.75 23.17 18.31
C GLU A 394 -9.71 22.30 17.50
N ILE A 395 -10.87 22.86 17.16
CA ILE A 395 -11.75 22.32 16.14
C ILE A 395 -10.99 22.38 14.82
N ALA A 396 -10.66 21.21 14.28
CA ALA A 396 -9.80 21.05 13.11
C ALA A 396 -10.60 21.06 11.79
N ALA A 397 -11.86 20.61 11.85
CA ALA A 397 -12.72 20.53 10.69
C ALA A 397 -14.20 20.79 11.05
N VAL A 398 -14.91 21.38 10.10
CA VAL A 398 -16.36 21.55 10.11
C VAL A 398 -16.88 21.10 8.75
N ARG A 399 -18.02 20.40 8.76
CA ARG A 399 -18.69 19.93 7.54
C ARG A 399 -19.46 21.06 6.88
N GLU A 400 -19.28 21.21 5.58
CA GLU A 400 -19.96 22.23 4.77
C GLU A 400 -21.47 22.03 4.82
N GLY A 401 -22.20 23.12 5.07
CA GLY A 401 -23.67 23.09 5.22
C GLY A 401 -24.18 22.34 6.45
N GLY A 402 -23.33 21.70 7.25
CA GLY A 402 -23.72 20.94 8.45
C GLY A 402 -24.05 21.83 9.67
N PRO A 403 -24.53 21.25 10.78
CA PRO A 403 -25.02 22.02 11.93
C PRO A 403 -23.98 22.97 12.55
N ALA A 404 -22.73 22.52 12.70
CA ALA A 404 -21.65 23.37 13.19
C ALA A 404 -21.32 24.54 12.25
N ALA A 405 -21.35 24.32 10.93
CA ALA A 405 -21.14 25.41 9.95
C ALA A 405 -22.27 26.45 10.05
N GLN A 406 -23.52 25.99 10.13
CA GLN A 406 -24.70 26.86 10.25
C GLN A 406 -24.68 27.66 11.56
N ALA A 407 -24.21 27.06 12.65
CA ALA A 407 -24.04 27.73 13.93
C ALA A 407 -22.83 28.68 13.96
N GLY A 408 -21.98 28.70 12.94
CA GLY A 408 -20.81 29.59 12.87
C GLY A 408 -19.63 29.12 13.71
N VAL A 409 -19.45 27.82 13.89
CA VAL A 409 -18.23 27.21 14.48
C VAL A 409 -17.05 27.44 13.54
N LEU A 410 -15.89 27.81 14.08
CA LEU A 410 -14.68 28.08 13.31
C LEU A 410 -13.70 26.90 13.40
N ALA A 411 -13.39 26.31 12.25
CA ALA A 411 -12.32 25.32 12.15
C ALA A 411 -10.95 26.00 11.96
N HIS A 412 -9.89 25.30 12.37
CA HIS A 412 -8.51 25.65 12.07
C HIS A 412 -8.28 25.77 10.56
N GLN A 413 -7.51 26.78 10.15
CA GLN A 413 -7.10 26.99 8.76
C GLN A 413 -5.60 27.21 8.71
N ASP A 414 -4.93 26.50 7.81
CA ASP A 414 -3.49 26.67 7.59
C ASP A 414 -3.18 27.90 6.73
N GLN A 415 -4.07 28.26 5.79
CA GLN A 415 -3.84 29.30 4.79
C GLN A 415 -5.13 30.10 4.50
N PRO A 416 -5.18 31.41 4.86
CA PRO A 416 -4.28 32.06 5.82
C PRO A 416 -4.38 31.41 7.21
N PRO A 417 -3.31 31.42 8.02
CA PRO A 417 -3.30 30.77 9.32
C PRO A 417 -4.31 31.42 10.25
N ARG A 418 -5.27 30.64 10.72
CA ARG A 418 -6.30 31.09 11.65
C ARG A 418 -6.62 29.97 12.66
N PRO A 419 -6.56 30.27 13.97
CA PRO A 419 -6.86 29.27 14.99
C PRO A 419 -8.33 28.84 14.91
N GLY A 420 -8.57 27.56 15.18
CA GLY A 420 -9.91 27.03 15.36
C GLY A 420 -10.48 27.40 16.73
N ASP A 421 -11.80 27.30 16.85
CA ASP A 421 -12.49 27.36 18.13
C ASP A 421 -12.04 26.18 19.03
N ARG A 422 -11.97 26.36 20.35
CA ARG A 422 -11.69 25.27 21.32
C ARG A 422 -12.93 24.97 22.15
N ILE A 423 -13.28 23.70 22.33
CA ILE A 423 -14.46 23.32 23.12
C ILE A 423 -14.19 23.60 24.60
N ARG A 424 -15.12 24.31 25.25
CA ARG A 424 -15.06 24.60 26.70
C ARG A 424 -16.11 23.82 27.47
N HIS A 425 -17.36 23.90 27.04
CA HIS A 425 -18.44 23.10 27.61
C HIS A 425 -19.52 22.81 26.59
N ILE A 426 -20.17 21.66 26.76
CA ILE A 426 -21.27 21.18 25.95
C ILE A 426 -22.44 20.84 26.88
N GLN A 427 -23.61 21.35 26.55
CA GLN A 427 -24.84 21.13 27.30
C GLN A 427 -25.75 20.23 26.47
N LEU A 428 -26.14 19.12 27.09
CA LEU A 428 -26.97 18.06 26.52
C LEU A 428 -28.32 18.09 27.23
N PRO A 429 -29.32 18.82 26.70
CA PRO A 429 -30.65 18.88 27.29
C PRO A 429 -31.39 17.56 27.10
N GLU A 430 -32.12 17.13 28.11
CA GLU A 430 -32.95 15.93 28.11
C GLU A 430 -34.44 16.30 27.95
N VAL A 431 -35.26 15.37 27.39
CA VAL A 431 -36.71 15.60 27.19
C VAL A 431 -37.46 15.89 28.50
N ASP A 432 -36.97 15.36 29.62
CA ASP A 432 -37.58 15.55 30.94
C ASP A 432 -37.25 16.93 31.57
N GLY A 433 -36.52 17.79 30.86
CA GLY A 433 -36.14 19.12 31.30
C GLY A 433 -34.84 19.19 32.09
N THR A 434 -34.21 18.05 32.39
CA THR A 434 -32.86 18.03 32.97
C THR A 434 -31.80 18.33 31.90
N THR A 435 -30.61 18.75 32.30
CA THR A 435 -29.50 19.00 31.36
C THR A 435 -28.19 18.46 31.92
N THR A 436 -27.43 17.74 31.11
CA THR A 436 -26.05 17.36 31.45
C THR A 436 -25.08 18.38 30.88
N TRP A 437 -24.24 18.96 31.72
CA TRP A 437 -23.17 19.86 31.34
C TRP A 437 -21.84 19.11 31.41
N LEU A 438 -21.19 18.94 30.28
CA LEU A 438 -19.83 18.41 30.23
C LEU A 438 -18.88 19.60 30.08
N THR A 439 -18.00 19.82 31.05
CA THR A 439 -17.10 20.98 31.09
C THR A 439 -15.63 20.63 31.27
N THR A 440 -14.73 21.41 30.65
CA THR A 440 -13.29 21.33 30.89
C THR A 440 -12.85 21.95 32.23
N GLY A 441 -13.68 22.81 32.82
CA GLY A 441 -13.38 23.51 34.07
C GLY A 441 -14.02 22.87 35.30
N ASP A 442 -14.04 23.64 36.40
CA ASP A 442 -14.67 23.25 37.67
C ASP A 442 -15.96 24.05 37.92
N GLU A 443 -16.70 24.38 36.85
CA GLU A 443 -18.00 25.05 36.94
C GLU A 443 -18.97 24.26 37.84
N LYS A 444 -19.77 24.98 38.63
CA LYS A 444 -20.80 24.38 39.48
C LYS A 444 -22.13 24.32 38.75
N ALA A 445 -22.96 23.35 39.12
CA ALA A 445 -24.34 23.26 38.63
C ALA A 445 -25.09 24.56 38.99
N PRO A 446 -25.71 25.25 38.01
CA PRO A 446 -26.47 26.47 38.26
C PRO A 446 -27.73 26.21 39.12
N ASP A 447 -28.33 25.02 39.00
CA ASP A 447 -29.49 24.58 39.77
C ASP A 447 -29.55 23.04 39.85
N SER A 448 -30.57 22.50 40.52
CA SER A 448 -30.76 21.04 40.72
C SER A 448 -31.17 20.27 39.47
N THR A 449 -31.54 20.95 38.38
CA THR A 449 -31.90 20.32 37.10
C THR A 449 -30.69 20.09 36.19
N VAL A 450 -29.53 20.65 36.57
CA VAL A 450 -28.28 20.54 35.83
C VAL A 450 -27.30 19.61 36.52
N THR A 451 -26.86 18.58 35.81
CA THR A 451 -25.77 17.71 36.26
C THR A 451 -24.48 18.12 35.58
N VAL A 452 -23.48 18.56 36.34
CA VAL A 452 -22.16 18.90 35.79
C VAL A 452 -21.21 17.70 35.91
N ARG A 453 -20.57 17.32 34.80
CA ARG A 453 -19.54 16.29 34.72
C ARG A 453 -18.31 16.85 34.02
N LYS A 454 -17.14 16.30 34.35
CA LYS A 454 -15.89 16.67 33.71
C LYS A 454 -15.87 16.13 32.27
N LEU A 455 -15.49 16.97 31.33
CA LEU A 455 -15.45 16.63 29.91
C LEU A 455 -14.16 15.88 29.59
N ASP A 456 -14.28 14.72 28.95
CA ASP A 456 -13.17 13.95 28.43
C ASP A 456 -13.17 13.99 26.89
N PRO A 457 -12.10 14.48 26.23
CA PRO A 457 -12.08 14.58 24.78
C PRO A 457 -12.18 13.23 24.07
N LEU A 458 -11.74 12.13 24.69
CA LEU A 458 -11.78 10.80 24.07
C LEU A 458 -13.13 10.12 24.25
N LEU A 459 -13.90 10.49 25.28
CA LEU A 459 -15.21 9.91 25.59
C LEU A 459 -16.38 10.76 25.09
N LEU A 460 -16.17 12.05 24.79
CA LEU A 460 -17.23 12.95 24.31
C LEU A 460 -18.04 12.38 23.12
N PRO A 461 -17.45 11.73 22.09
CA PRO A 461 -18.25 11.14 21.00
C PRO A 461 -19.23 10.08 21.50
N TYR A 462 -18.79 9.25 22.45
CA TYR A 462 -19.63 8.23 23.08
C TYR A 462 -20.74 8.86 23.92
N GLU A 463 -20.41 9.86 24.75
CA GLU A 463 -21.40 10.53 25.60
C GLU A 463 -22.49 11.25 24.79
N LEU A 464 -22.08 11.98 23.75
CA LEU A 464 -22.99 12.64 22.82
C LEU A 464 -23.89 11.62 22.12
N ARG A 465 -23.33 10.48 21.73
CA ARG A 465 -24.09 9.42 21.05
C ARG A 465 -25.09 8.74 21.98
N GLN A 466 -24.69 8.38 23.20
CA GLN A 466 -25.61 7.84 24.20
C GLN A 466 -26.75 8.81 24.51
N TRP A 467 -26.46 10.11 24.58
CA TRP A 467 -27.49 11.12 24.70
C TRP A 467 -28.44 11.07 23.49
N ALA A 468 -27.92 11.13 22.27
CA ALA A 468 -28.72 11.05 21.05
C ALA A 468 -29.58 9.78 20.99
N ASP A 469 -29.04 8.61 21.33
CA ASP A 469 -29.75 7.32 21.39
C ASP A 469 -31.00 7.42 22.29
N ARG A 470 -30.83 7.95 23.51
CA ARG A 470 -31.95 8.13 24.46
C ARG A 470 -33.02 9.07 23.91
N GLN A 471 -32.62 10.13 23.21
CA GLN A 471 -33.55 11.11 22.66
C GLN A 471 -34.29 10.56 21.43
N LEU A 472 -33.58 9.90 20.51
CA LEU A 472 -34.14 9.29 19.31
C LEU A 472 -35.13 8.17 19.65
N ALA A 473 -34.83 7.36 20.66
CA ALA A 473 -35.75 6.34 21.18
C ALA A 473 -37.09 6.92 21.71
N ARG A 474 -37.12 8.21 22.04
CA ARG A 474 -38.33 8.94 22.47
C ARG A 474 -39.04 9.68 21.33
N GLY A 475 -38.60 9.50 20.07
CA GLY A 475 -39.21 10.11 18.89
C GLY A 475 -38.88 11.60 18.70
N ALA A 476 -37.79 12.09 19.29
CA ALA A 476 -37.43 13.52 19.31
C ALA A 476 -36.63 14.02 18.08
N GLU A 477 -36.74 13.34 16.93
CA GLU A 477 -35.90 13.58 15.74
C GLU A 477 -35.84 15.05 15.28
N ALA A 478 -36.94 15.79 15.38
CA ALA A 478 -37.04 17.17 14.89
C ALA A 478 -36.55 18.25 15.88
N LYS A 479 -36.04 17.90 17.09
CA LYS A 479 -35.79 18.87 18.18
C LYS A 479 -34.48 18.67 18.94
N LEU A 480 -33.54 17.87 18.44
CA LEU A 480 -32.28 17.62 19.13
C LEU A 480 -31.36 18.85 19.00
N GLN A 481 -31.28 19.66 20.05
CA GLN A 481 -30.37 20.80 20.15
C GLN A 481 -29.31 20.55 21.21
N VAL A 482 -28.09 20.94 20.90
CA VAL A 482 -26.95 20.95 21.79
C VAL A 482 -26.48 22.40 21.92
N ARG A 483 -26.19 22.85 23.14
CA ARG A 483 -25.52 24.14 23.34
C ARG A 483 -24.03 23.91 23.53
N LEU A 484 -23.24 24.43 22.61
CA LEU A 484 -21.80 24.34 22.60
C LEU A 484 -21.22 25.70 22.97
N THR A 485 -20.40 25.77 24.00
CA THR A 485 -19.58 26.95 24.26
C THR A 485 -18.14 26.68 23.89
N VAL A 486 -17.62 27.56 23.04
CA VAL A 486 -16.25 27.50 22.54
C VAL A 486 -15.45 28.72 22.99
N LEU A 487 -14.14 28.56 23.13
CA LEU A 487 -13.19 29.65 23.25
C LEU A 487 -12.72 30.03 21.85
N ARG A 488 -12.99 31.28 21.47
CA ARG A 488 -12.68 31.83 20.15
C ARG A 488 -11.60 32.88 20.22
N THR A 489 -10.53 32.66 19.46
CA THR A 489 -9.42 33.61 19.32
C THR A 489 -9.61 34.44 18.04
N VAL A 490 -9.53 35.76 18.14
CA VAL A 490 -9.63 36.68 16.99
C VAL A 490 -8.34 37.48 16.87
N GLY A 491 -7.53 37.19 15.84
CA GLY A 491 -6.22 37.80 15.67
C GLY A 491 -5.28 37.46 16.84
N HIS A 492 -4.66 38.48 17.44
CA HIS A 492 -3.78 38.34 18.61
C HIS A 492 -4.50 38.56 19.95
N GLN A 493 -5.84 38.61 19.97
CA GLN A 493 -6.60 38.86 21.19
C GLN A 493 -6.78 37.58 22.03
N GLU A 494 -7.00 37.75 23.34
CA GLU A 494 -7.36 36.65 24.22
C GLU A 494 -8.63 35.93 23.76
N ALA A 495 -8.66 34.61 23.99
CA ALA A 495 -9.79 33.78 23.61
C ALA A 495 -11.03 34.11 24.45
N LYS A 496 -12.16 34.38 23.78
CA LYS A 496 -13.42 34.72 24.43
C LYS A 496 -14.42 33.56 24.32
N PRO A 497 -15.23 33.31 25.36
CA PRO A 497 -16.30 32.32 25.28
C PRO A 497 -17.39 32.79 24.31
N VAL A 498 -17.83 31.90 23.43
CA VAL A 498 -18.94 32.09 22.49
C VAL A 498 -19.89 30.89 22.64
N GLU A 499 -21.15 31.16 22.94
CA GLU A 499 -22.19 30.14 23.05
C GLU A 499 -22.91 29.99 21.70
N LEU A 500 -23.01 28.75 21.24
CA LEU A 500 -23.55 28.36 19.95
C LEU A 500 -24.61 27.27 20.18
N THR A 501 -25.75 27.38 19.49
CA THR A 501 -26.77 26.31 19.51
C THR A 501 -26.68 25.54 18.20
N LEU A 502 -26.44 24.23 18.30
CA LEU A 502 -26.31 23.32 17.16
C LEU A 502 -27.46 22.32 17.19
N TYR A 503 -28.01 22.01 16.02
CA TYR A 503 -28.91 20.88 15.88
C TYR A 503 -28.10 19.58 15.69
N TYR A 504 -28.62 18.46 16.18
CA TYR A 504 -28.03 17.15 15.93
C TYR A 504 -28.65 16.54 14.67
N ASP A 505 -27.82 16.29 13.67
CA ASP A 505 -28.21 15.63 12.42
C ASP A 505 -28.18 14.11 12.60
N ALA A 506 -29.36 13.52 12.79
CA ALA A 506 -29.55 12.08 12.95
C ALA A 506 -29.09 11.27 11.72
N ALA A 507 -29.00 11.89 10.54
CA ALA A 507 -28.58 11.20 9.32
C ALA A 507 -27.07 10.83 9.34
N TYR A 508 -26.30 11.35 10.29
CA TYR A 508 -24.90 10.98 10.56
C TYR A 508 -24.73 10.17 11.86
N HIS A 509 -25.82 9.78 12.50
CA HIS A 509 -25.78 9.07 13.79
C HIS A 509 -25.03 7.73 13.71
N ASN A 510 -25.22 6.99 12.60
CA ASN A 510 -24.56 5.71 12.32
C ASN A 510 -23.50 5.83 11.21
N ASP A 511 -23.03 7.04 10.91
CA ASP A 511 -22.02 7.23 9.87
C ASP A 511 -20.68 6.64 10.33
N ARG A 512 -20.02 5.88 9.44
CA ARG A 512 -18.76 5.20 9.77
C ARG A 512 -17.59 6.11 9.44
N VAL A 513 -17.05 6.71 10.49
CA VAL A 513 -15.87 7.58 10.43
C VAL A 513 -14.67 6.88 11.05
N THR A 514 -13.51 6.99 10.43
CA THR A 514 -12.27 6.40 10.94
C THR A 514 -11.25 7.46 11.33
N ILE A 515 -10.36 7.08 12.25
CA ILE A 515 -9.18 7.84 12.70
C ILE A 515 -7.98 6.95 12.41
N SER A 516 -7.53 6.97 11.15
CA SER A 516 -6.46 6.12 10.66
C SER A 516 -5.19 6.88 10.28
N LEU A 517 -5.28 8.21 10.14
CA LEU A 517 -4.12 9.07 9.86
C LEU A 517 -3.67 9.83 11.13
N PRO A 518 -2.38 10.17 11.26
CA PRO A 518 -1.86 10.86 12.45
C PRO A 518 -2.58 12.18 12.79
N ASN A 519 -2.99 12.95 11.79
CA ASN A 519 -3.64 14.26 12.00
C ASN A 519 -5.17 14.18 12.06
N SER A 520 -5.74 12.97 12.03
CA SER A 520 -7.19 12.79 12.03
C SER A 520 -7.80 13.26 13.36
N PRO A 521 -8.68 14.27 13.34
CA PRO A 521 -9.36 14.74 14.55
C PRO A 521 -10.44 13.75 15.00
N ILE A 522 -10.93 13.92 16.23
CA ILE A 522 -12.09 13.19 16.74
C ILE A 522 -13.38 13.80 16.15
N PRO A 523 -14.23 13.02 15.47
CA PRO A 523 -15.46 13.51 14.88
C PRO A 523 -16.61 13.53 15.91
N LEU A 524 -17.37 14.63 15.92
CA LEU A 524 -18.75 14.66 16.43
C LEU A 524 -19.70 14.67 15.23
N ALA A 525 -19.87 13.49 14.60
CA ALA A 525 -20.47 13.36 13.28
C ALA A 525 -21.87 14.00 13.17
N GLY A 526 -22.72 13.82 14.19
CA GLY A 526 -24.06 14.41 14.25
C GLY A 526 -24.08 15.93 14.45
N LEU A 527 -23.00 16.54 14.95
CA LEU A 527 -22.87 18.01 15.03
C LEU A 527 -22.15 18.60 13.82
N GLY A 528 -21.52 17.76 12.98
CA GLY A 528 -20.78 18.21 11.80
C GLY A 528 -19.48 18.95 12.12
N LEU A 529 -18.82 18.65 13.25
CA LEU A 529 -17.51 19.18 13.61
C LEU A 529 -16.55 18.06 14.03
N ALA A 530 -15.25 18.32 13.95
CA ALA A 530 -14.20 17.43 14.46
C ALA A 530 -13.07 18.25 15.10
N TYR A 531 -12.53 17.78 16.22
CA TYR A 531 -11.51 18.47 17.01
C TYR A 531 -10.28 17.61 17.27
N TRP A 532 -9.12 18.25 17.42
CA TRP A 532 -7.91 17.54 17.82
C TRP A 532 -7.87 17.26 19.32
N VAL A 533 -7.10 16.23 19.68
CA VAL A 533 -6.76 15.94 21.07
C VAL A 533 -5.28 16.15 21.25
N GLU A 534 -4.91 16.99 22.22
CA GLU A 534 -3.53 17.34 22.42
C GLU A 534 -2.74 16.19 23.08
N THR A 535 -1.43 16.13 22.86
CA THR A 535 -0.53 15.17 23.52
C THR A 535 -0.14 15.59 24.93
N MET A 536 -0.61 16.77 25.38
CA MET A 536 -0.45 17.24 26.74
C MET A 536 -1.50 16.61 27.66
N VAL A 537 -1.03 16.05 28.77
CA VAL A 537 -1.86 15.50 29.84
C VAL A 537 -2.48 16.65 30.62
N ASP A 538 -3.81 16.70 30.68
CA ASP A 538 -4.54 17.69 31.48
C ASP A 538 -4.78 17.18 32.90
N GLN A 539 -5.19 15.92 33.03
CA GLN A 539 -5.42 15.27 34.32
C GLN A 539 -5.06 13.78 34.27
N VAL A 540 -4.52 13.28 35.38
CA VAL A 540 -4.33 11.84 35.61
C VAL A 540 -5.36 11.37 36.63
N LEU A 541 -6.11 10.32 36.29
CA LEU A 541 -7.11 9.74 37.18
C LEU A 541 -6.44 8.97 38.34
N PRO A 542 -6.97 9.05 39.57
CA PRO A 542 -6.49 8.24 40.68
C PRO A 542 -6.71 6.74 40.38
N ASP A 543 -5.87 5.89 40.98
CA ASP A 543 -5.93 4.42 40.86
C ASP A 543 -5.86 3.84 39.43
N SER A 544 -5.46 4.68 38.46
CA SER A 544 -5.28 4.31 37.06
C SER A 544 -3.88 3.78 36.75
N PRO A 545 -3.67 3.13 35.59
CA PRO A 545 -2.33 2.75 35.12
C PRO A 545 -1.34 3.91 35.05
N ALA A 546 -1.79 5.11 34.72
CA ALA A 546 -0.95 6.31 34.67
C ALA A 546 -0.68 6.94 36.04
N SER A 547 -1.45 6.58 37.08
CA SER A 547 -1.31 7.14 38.43
C SER A 547 0.09 6.87 39.01
N GLY A 548 0.75 7.93 39.50
CA GLY A 548 2.11 7.84 40.05
C GLY A 548 3.23 7.76 39.00
N VAL A 549 2.90 7.60 37.72
CA VAL A 549 3.86 7.55 36.60
C VAL A 549 3.85 8.86 35.82
N LEU A 550 2.66 9.31 35.42
CA LEU A 550 2.41 10.55 34.68
C LEU A 550 1.81 11.62 35.58
N GLN A 551 1.91 12.88 35.15
CA GLN A 551 1.44 14.05 35.89
C GLN A 551 0.77 15.07 34.94
N PRO A 552 -0.12 15.94 35.46
CA PRO A 552 -0.62 17.07 34.68
C PRO A 552 0.51 17.92 34.07
N ASN A 553 0.30 18.39 32.85
CA ASN A 553 1.25 19.12 31.99
C ASN A 553 2.43 18.32 31.43
N ASP A 554 2.51 17.01 31.67
CA ASP A 554 3.40 16.14 30.91
C ASP A 554 3.01 16.20 29.42
N VAL A 555 4.00 16.30 28.52
CA VAL A 555 3.77 16.31 27.07
C VAL A 555 4.32 15.03 26.47
N ILE A 556 3.46 14.25 25.82
CA ILE A 556 3.86 13.02 25.16
C ILE A 556 4.49 13.35 23.80
N LEU A 557 5.75 12.95 23.62
CA LEU A 557 6.56 13.23 22.43
C LEU A 557 6.62 12.04 21.45
N ALA A 558 6.51 10.82 21.97
CA ALA A 558 6.48 9.61 21.16
C ALA A 558 5.74 8.49 21.89
N ALA A 559 5.20 7.54 21.12
CA ALA A 559 4.56 6.34 21.64
C ALA A 559 5.02 5.11 20.86
N ARG A 560 5.13 3.96 21.52
CA ARG A 560 5.38 2.65 20.89
C ARG A 560 4.38 1.65 21.40
N LEU A 561 3.54 1.13 20.51
CA LEU A 561 2.53 0.13 20.87
C LEU A 561 3.08 -1.29 20.76
N TYR A 562 2.52 -2.19 21.54
CA TYR A 562 2.82 -3.62 21.48
C TYR A 562 1.67 -4.39 20.85
N SER A 563 2.01 -5.47 20.16
CA SER A 563 1.06 -6.42 19.57
C SER A 563 1.42 -7.85 19.95
N LEU A 564 0.50 -8.77 19.70
CA LEU A 564 0.75 -10.21 19.81
C LEU A 564 1.01 -10.77 18.41
N ASP A 565 2.02 -11.64 18.28
CA ASP A 565 2.18 -12.44 17.07
C ASP A 565 1.22 -13.65 17.05
N ASP A 566 1.25 -14.42 15.95
CA ASP A 566 0.38 -15.59 15.76
C ASP A 566 0.59 -16.68 16.82
N HIS A 567 1.70 -16.65 17.56
CA HIS A 567 2.01 -17.55 18.67
C HIS A 567 1.66 -16.95 20.03
N GLY A 568 1.10 -15.74 20.07
CA GLY A 568 0.76 -15.01 21.29
C GLY A 568 1.96 -14.36 21.97
N ASN A 569 3.12 -14.26 21.32
CA ASN A 569 4.28 -13.57 21.88
C ASN A 569 4.15 -12.06 21.70
N LEU A 570 4.54 -11.33 22.73
CA LEU A 570 4.54 -9.87 22.71
C LEU A 570 5.64 -9.33 21.79
N ARG A 571 5.27 -8.51 20.82
CA ARG A 571 6.20 -7.82 19.91
C ARG A 571 6.07 -6.31 20.02
N PRO A 572 7.18 -5.57 20.23
CA PRO A 572 7.16 -4.12 20.15
C PRO A 572 6.96 -3.67 18.71
N GLY A 573 6.07 -2.72 18.49
CA GLY A 573 5.96 -2.00 17.22
C GLY A 573 7.06 -0.97 17.03
N GLU A 574 6.99 -0.22 15.93
CA GLU A 574 7.84 0.95 15.73
C GLU A 574 7.42 2.11 16.65
N TRP A 575 8.36 2.98 16.97
CA TRP A 575 8.05 4.23 17.64
C TRP A 575 7.33 5.17 16.68
N PHE A 576 6.19 5.71 17.12
CA PHE A 576 5.62 6.94 16.60
C PHE A 576 6.47 8.11 17.10
N ASP A 577 7.68 8.26 16.56
CA ASP A 577 8.61 9.32 16.94
C ASP A 577 8.13 10.69 16.41
N LYS A 578 8.31 11.74 17.23
CA LYS A 578 7.95 13.13 16.90
C LYS A 578 6.45 13.34 16.71
N LEU A 579 5.66 12.85 17.67
CA LEU A 579 4.23 13.19 17.74
C LEU A 579 4.08 14.71 17.80
N LYS A 580 3.23 15.24 16.93
CA LYS A 580 2.84 16.64 17.00
C LYS A 580 1.88 16.86 18.17
N PRO A 581 1.78 18.10 18.68
CA PRO A 581 0.97 18.39 19.84
C PRO A 581 -0.50 17.98 19.74
N HIS A 582 -1.07 17.72 18.56
CA HIS A 582 -2.49 17.48 18.32
C HIS A 582 -2.83 16.05 17.83
N GLN A 583 -1.89 15.10 17.93
CA GLN A 583 -2.01 13.76 17.31
C GLN A 583 -2.41 12.65 18.30
N TRP A 584 -2.86 12.97 19.51
CA TRP A 584 -3.13 11.94 20.51
C TRP A 584 -4.27 11.00 20.11
N ALA A 585 -5.28 11.51 19.40
CA ALA A 585 -6.41 10.71 18.91
C ALA A 585 -5.97 9.52 18.05
N TYR A 586 -4.91 9.67 17.25
CA TYR A 586 -4.35 8.59 16.44
C TYR A 586 -3.71 7.50 17.31
N VAL A 587 -2.93 7.88 18.31
CA VAL A 587 -2.28 6.93 19.25
C VAL A 587 -3.33 6.17 20.05
N ASP A 588 -4.36 6.86 20.54
CA ASP A 588 -5.48 6.23 21.23
C ASP A 588 -6.25 5.27 20.32
N ALA A 589 -6.60 5.70 19.09
CA ALA A 589 -7.28 4.83 18.12
C ALA A 589 -6.44 3.61 17.71
N ALA A 590 -5.09 3.72 17.68
CA ALA A 590 -4.20 2.58 17.50
C ALA A 590 -4.22 1.66 18.73
N LEU A 591 -4.21 2.23 19.94
CA LEU A 591 -4.26 1.48 21.19
C LEU A 591 -5.53 0.63 21.26
N GLN A 592 -6.70 1.22 21.00
CA GLN A 592 -7.98 0.51 21.07
C GLN A 592 -8.08 -0.67 20.08
N ARG A 593 -7.33 -0.63 18.97
CA ARG A 593 -7.35 -1.68 17.94
C ARG A 593 -6.33 -2.80 18.18
N GLN A 594 -5.37 -2.61 19.09
CA GLN A 594 -4.21 -3.49 19.24
C GLN A 594 -4.08 -4.02 20.68
N PRO A 595 -4.71 -5.16 20.99
CA PRO A 595 -4.37 -5.94 22.18
C PRO A 595 -2.88 -6.34 22.15
N PRO A 596 -2.19 -6.37 23.32
CA PRO A 596 -2.75 -6.38 24.67
C PRO A 596 -2.94 -4.99 25.30
N HIS A 597 -2.95 -3.91 24.51
CA HIS A 597 -3.12 -2.53 24.99
C HIS A 597 -1.99 -2.06 25.92
N ARG A 598 -0.78 -2.51 25.60
CA ARG A 598 0.46 -2.05 26.24
C ARG A 598 1.19 -1.08 25.33
N LEU A 599 1.77 -0.04 25.91
CA LEU A 599 2.59 0.92 25.17
C LEU A 599 3.72 1.50 26.02
N ASP A 600 4.75 2.00 25.33
CA ASP A 600 5.78 2.85 25.91
C ASP A 600 5.59 4.28 25.41
N LEU A 601 5.92 5.25 26.26
CA LEU A 601 5.84 6.68 25.96
C LEU A 601 7.18 7.35 26.24
N ARG A 602 7.56 8.30 25.36
CA ARG A 602 8.54 9.33 25.66
C ARG A 602 7.81 10.59 26.07
N VAL A 603 8.09 11.08 27.27
CA VAL A 603 7.32 12.14 27.91
C VAL A 603 8.24 13.25 28.33
N GLN A 604 7.91 14.47 27.93
CA GLN A 604 8.58 15.68 28.39
C GLN A 604 7.92 16.16 29.68
N ARG A 605 8.73 16.27 30.74
CA ARG A 605 8.38 16.85 32.04
C ARG A 605 9.34 17.99 32.35
N GLY A 606 8.86 19.22 32.17
CA GLY A 606 9.74 20.40 32.20
C GLY A 606 10.83 20.29 31.13
N GLU A 607 12.10 20.26 31.56
CA GLU A 607 13.26 20.11 30.67
C GLU A 607 13.71 18.65 30.48
N SER A 608 13.17 17.71 31.26
CA SER A 608 13.57 16.30 31.22
C SER A 608 12.68 15.48 30.27
N ILE A 609 13.27 14.46 29.63
CA ILE A 609 12.54 13.46 28.86
C ILE A 609 12.62 12.13 29.62
N LEU A 610 11.45 11.53 29.89
CA LEU A 610 11.28 10.27 30.59
C LEU A 610 10.72 9.23 29.63
N GLU A 611 11.19 7.99 29.73
CA GLU A 611 10.54 6.84 29.09
C GLU A 611 9.71 6.09 30.13
N VAL A 612 8.43 5.88 29.83
CA VAL A 612 7.50 5.18 30.73
C VAL A 612 6.78 4.08 29.96
N SER A 613 6.54 2.95 30.62
CA SER A 613 5.75 1.83 30.08
C SER A 613 4.42 1.76 30.82
N LEU A 614 3.32 1.65 30.08
CA LEU A 614 1.98 1.55 30.61
C LEU A 614 1.24 0.35 30.00
N GLU A 615 0.38 -0.27 30.82
CA GLU A 615 -0.55 -1.29 30.38
C GLU A 615 -1.97 -0.82 30.72
N ALA A 616 -2.79 -0.64 29.69
CA ALA A 616 -4.14 -0.14 29.86
C ALA A 616 -5.05 -1.20 30.49
N ARG A 617 -6.04 -0.75 31.25
CA ARG A 617 -7.06 -1.62 31.87
C ARG A 617 -8.38 -1.53 31.10
N PRO A 618 -9.16 -2.61 31.01
CA PRO A 618 -10.49 -2.53 30.42
C PRO A 618 -11.42 -1.61 31.21
N ASP A 619 -12.04 -0.65 30.53
CA ASP A 619 -13.06 0.24 31.06
C ASP A 619 -14.44 -0.32 30.72
N THR A 620 -15.04 -0.99 31.70
CA THR A 620 -16.33 -1.67 31.54
C THR A 620 -17.51 -0.70 31.36
N GLN A 621 -17.34 0.60 31.63
CA GLN A 621 -18.38 1.61 31.43
C GLN A 621 -18.45 2.11 29.98
N HIS A 622 -17.39 1.90 29.22
CA HIS A 622 -17.24 2.35 27.84
C HIS A 622 -17.00 1.16 26.90
N PRO A 623 -18.07 0.42 26.54
CA PRO A 623 -17.98 -0.69 25.61
C PRO A 623 -17.61 -0.24 24.20
N LEU A 624 -16.88 -1.11 23.49
CA LEU A 624 -16.58 -0.94 22.07
C LEU A 624 -17.58 -1.75 21.23
N GLU A 625 -17.90 -1.20 20.06
CA GLU A 625 -18.68 -1.85 19.01
C GLU A 625 -17.86 -2.88 18.22
N ASP A 626 -16.59 -2.57 17.93
CA ASP A 626 -15.67 -3.50 17.28
C ASP A 626 -15.33 -4.69 18.20
N ARG A 627 -15.32 -5.89 17.63
CA ARG A 627 -14.97 -7.15 18.30
C ARG A 627 -13.59 -7.66 17.91
N GLY A 628 -12.91 -7.02 16.96
CA GLY A 628 -11.63 -7.46 16.39
C GLY A 628 -11.80 -8.49 15.27
N LEU A 629 -12.89 -8.44 14.52
CA LEU A 629 -13.11 -9.26 13.32
C LEU A 629 -12.42 -8.61 12.12
N LEU A 630 -11.65 -9.38 11.36
CA LEU A 630 -11.00 -8.91 10.14
C LEU A 630 -11.87 -9.28 8.93
N LEU A 631 -12.60 -8.31 8.41
CA LEU A 631 -13.50 -8.49 7.27
C LEU A 631 -12.75 -8.43 5.93
N ALA A 632 -13.22 -9.23 4.97
CA ALA A 632 -12.78 -9.19 3.59
C ALA A 632 -13.26 -7.91 2.89
N ARG A 633 -12.45 -7.41 1.94
CA ARG A 633 -12.87 -6.33 1.04
C ARG A 633 -14.05 -6.77 0.18
N ASP A 634 -14.89 -5.81 -0.17
CA ASP A 634 -15.93 -6.06 -1.16
C ASP A 634 -15.33 -6.09 -2.59
N TYR A 635 -15.78 -7.02 -3.43
CA TYR A 635 -15.31 -7.20 -4.81
C TYR A 635 -16.44 -7.42 -5.82
N ARG A 636 -16.77 -6.42 -6.64
CA ARG A 636 -17.76 -6.57 -7.71
C ARG A 636 -17.10 -7.09 -8.99
N ILE A 637 -17.85 -7.88 -9.77
CA ILE A 637 -17.37 -8.37 -11.06
C ILE A 637 -17.45 -7.22 -12.06
N GLN A 638 -16.32 -6.80 -12.60
CA GLN A 638 -16.24 -5.91 -13.74
C GLN A 638 -16.11 -6.76 -15.01
N LYS A 639 -17.18 -6.83 -15.80
CA LYS A 639 -17.22 -7.56 -17.06
C LYS A 639 -17.66 -6.63 -18.18
N ALA A 640 -16.97 -6.69 -19.31
CA ALA A 640 -17.35 -5.98 -20.52
C ALA A 640 -18.52 -6.68 -21.22
N GLU A 641 -19.49 -5.90 -21.72
CA GLU A 641 -20.60 -6.41 -22.52
C GLU A 641 -20.15 -6.84 -23.93
N GLY A 642 -19.01 -6.31 -24.40
CA GLY A 642 -18.42 -6.67 -25.69
C GLY A 642 -16.99 -6.17 -25.89
N LEU A 643 -16.43 -6.43 -27.07
CA LEU A 643 -15.02 -6.13 -27.38
C LEU A 643 -14.68 -4.64 -27.31
N ALA A 644 -15.58 -3.75 -27.76
CA ALA A 644 -15.34 -2.31 -27.73
C ALA A 644 -15.22 -1.78 -26.30
N GLU A 645 -16.10 -2.22 -25.40
CA GLU A 645 -16.01 -1.88 -23.98
C GLU A 645 -14.78 -2.51 -23.34
N ALA A 646 -14.46 -3.78 -23.67
CA ALA A 646 -13.25 -4.43 -23.17
C ALA A 646 -11.98 -3.68 -23.59
N LEU A 647 -11.90 -3.19 -24.82
CA LEU A 647 -10.80 -2.35 -25.32
C LEU A 647 -10.73 -1.02 -24.55
N SER A 648 -11.88 -0.38 -24.29
CA SER A 648 -11.94 0.84 -23.48
C SER A 648 -11.42 0.58 -22.06
N LEU A 649 -11.93 -0.45 -21.38
CA LEU A 649 -11.51 -0.84 -20.02
C LEU A 649 -10.01 -1.21 -19.98
N GLY A 650 -9.53 -1.98 -20.96
CA GLY A 650 -8.13 -2.32 -21.10
C GLY A 650 -7.25 -1.08 -21.28
N THR A 651 -7.65 -0.16 -22.16
CA THR A 651 -6.94 1.11 -22.40
C THR A 651 -6.86 1.95 -21.13
N TRP A 652 -7.98 2.11 -20.44
CA TRP A 652 -8.03 2.82 -19.16
C TRP A 652 -7.12 2.18 -18.12
N ARG A 653 -7.11 0.85 -18.03
CA ARG A 653 -6.25 0.12 -17.10
C ARG A 653 -4.76 0.30 -17.41
N VAL A 654 -4.37 0.26 -18.69
CA VAL A 654 -2.99 0.56 -19.13
C VAL A 654 -2.60 1.97 -18.69
N ILE A 655 -3.38 2.98 -19.04
CA ILE A 655 -3.09 4.39 -18.70
C ILE A 655 -3.02 4.57 -17.18
N ARG A 656 -3.95 3.96 -16.44
CA ARG A 656 -4.00 3.99 -14.97
C ARG A 656 -2.71 3.41 -14.37
N PHE A 657 -2.25 2.26 -14.84
CA PHE A 657 -1.01 1.65 -14.35
C PHE A 657 0.23 2.47 -14.69
N ILE A 658 0.32 3.01 -15.92
CA ILE A 658 1.44 3.89 -16.30
C ILE A 658 1.52 5.09 -15.35
N LYS A 659 0.38 5.77 -15.11
CA LYS A 659 0.30 6.88 -14.15
C LYS A 659 0.73 6.45 -12.75
N TYR A 660 0.21 5.31 -12.26
CA TYR A 660 0.52 4.81 -10.93
C TYR A 660 2.02 4.54 -10.73
N VAL A 661 2.67 3.88 -11.70
CA VAL A 661 4.11 3.58 -11.63
C VAL A 661 4.91 4.88 -11.61
N TYR A 662 4.63 5.82 -12.52
CA TYR A 662 5.32 7.10 -12.58
C TYR A 662 5.15 7.91 -11.28
N MET A 663 3.92 7.99 -10.77
CA MET A 663 3.63 8.70 -9.52
C MET A 663 4.30 8.03 -8.32
N SER A 664 4.38 6.69 -8.29
CA SER A 664 5.09 5.97 -7.23
C SER A 664 6.60 6.21 -7.29
N LEU A 665 7.22 6.14 -8.48
CA LEU A 665 8.64 6.42 -8.68
C LEU A 665 8.98 7.87 -8.30
N TYR A 666 8.23 8.84 -8.83
CA TYR A 666 8.32 10.24 -8.44
C TYR A 666 8.19 10.34 -6.91
N GLY A 667 7.17 9.65 -6.37
CA GLY A 667 6.80 9.41 -4.97
C GLY A 667 7.95 9.02 -4.03
N MET A 668 8.97 8.35 -4.54
CA MET A 668 10.14 7.89 -3.80
C MET A 668 11.33 8.83 -3.93
N ILE A 669 11.54 9.45 -5.10
CA ILE A 669 12.76 10.24 -5.39
C ILE A 669 12.70 11.72 -4.98
N SER A 670 11.51 12.29 -4.73
CA SER A 670 11.42 13.73 -4.40
C SER A 670 11.98 14.02 -3.00
N PRO A 671 12.59 15.21 -2.80
CA PRO A 671 13.16 15.67 -1.52
C PRO A 671 12.26 15.52 -0.30
N SER A 672 10.94 15.45 -0.50
CA SER A 672 9.95 15.25 0.56
C SER A 672 9.94 13.84 1.20
N GLY A 673 10.49 12.79 0.57
CA GLY A 673 10.69 11.45 1.18
C GLY A 673 9.44 10.69 1.64
N ARG A 674 8.25 10.98 1.08
CA ARG A 674 6.94 10.56 1.64
C ARG A 674 6.48 9.14 1.29
N ILE A 675 6.97 8.52 0.21
CA ILE A 675 6.84 7.07 0.00
C ILE A 675 8.16 6.45 0.42
N SER A 676 8.15 5.69 1.51
CA SER A 676 9.35 5.02 2.00
C SER A 676 9.87 4.05 0.93
N PRO A 677 11.15 4.13 0.53
CA PRO A 677 11.77 3.15 -0.36
C PRO A 677 11.71 1.72 0.18
N LYS A 678 11.50 1.56 1.51
CA LYS A 678 11.27 0.26 2.15
C LYS A 678 9.98 -0.44 1.68
N THR A 679 9.11 0.24 0.94
CA THR A 679 7.90 -0.35 0.34
C THR A 679 8.15 -1.03 -1.00
N MET A 680 9.34 -0.87 -1.61
CA MET A 680 9.68 -1.52 -2.87
C MET A 680 9.72 -3.05 -2.74
N SER A 681 9.12 -3.76 -3.68
CA SER A 681 9.10 -5.23 -3.72
C SER A 681 10.25 -5.76 -4.57
N GLY A 682 11.00 -6.73 -4.06
CA GLY A 682 12.05 -7.40 -4.82
C GLY A 682 11.59 -8.64 -5.57
N PRO A 683 12.53 -9.33 -6.23
CA PRO A 683 12.23 -10.54 -7.00
C PRO A 683 11.55 -11.62 -6.15
N LEU A 684 11.90 -11.74 -4.87
CA LEU A 684 11.32 -12.75 -3.98
C LEU A 684 9.88 -12.38 -3.60
N THR A 685 9.63 -11.11 -3.26
CA THR A 685 8.28 -10.62 -2.98
C THR A 685 7.40 -10.72 -4.24
N ILE A 686 7.91 -10.37 -5.42
CA ILE A 686 7.19 -10.49 -6.70
C ILE A 686 6.85 -11.96 -6.99
N ALA A 687 7.79 -12.88 -6.81
CA ALA A 687 7.55 -14.31 -7.01
C ALA A 687 6.45 -14.84 -6.06
N ASN A 688 6.51 -14.45 -4.78
CA ASN A 688 5.50 -14.84 -3.79
C ASN A 688 4.10 -14.29 -4.16
N VAL A 689 3.99 -13.01 -4.51
CA VAL A 689 2.72 -12.41 -4.95
C VAL A 689 2.21 -13.09 -6.22
N SER A 690 3.08 -13.34 -7.20
CA SER A 690 2.73 -14.03 -8.45
C SER A 690 2.16 -15.43 -8.18
N TYR A 691 2.81 -16.20 -7.31
CA TYR A 691 2.40 -17.55 -6.93
C TYR A 691 1.04 -17.55 -6.18
N ARG A 692 0.83 -16.57 -5.30
CA ARG A 692 -0.46 -16.39 -4.61
C ARG A 692 -1.57 -16.08 -5.60
N VAL A 693 -1.38 -15.10 -6.48
CA VAL A 693 -2.41 -14.71 -7.47
C VAL A 693 -2.70 -15.85 -8.45
N ALA A 694 -1.68 -16.59 -8.91
CA ALA A 694 -1.83 -17.73 -9.82
C ALA A 694 -2.71 -18.86 -9.26
N GLY A 695 -2.71 -19.03 -7.93
CA GLY A 695 -3.51 -20.04 -7.23
C GLY A 695 -4.92 -19.61 -6.81
N GLU A 696 -5.28 -18.34 -6.95
CA GLU A 696 -6.60 -17.83 -6.58
C GLU A 696 -7.57 -17.92 -7.77
N ASP A 697 -7.29 -17.18 -8.85
CA ASP A 697 -8.14 -17.08 -10.04
C ASP A 697 -7.29 -16.81 -11.30
N PHE A 698 -7.60 -17.50 -12.39
CA PHE A 698 -6.84 -17.39 -13.64
C PHE A 698 -6.97 -16.00 -14.29
N TRP A 699 -8.16 -15.39 -14.25
CA TRP A 699 -8.38 -14.07 -14.85
C TRP A 699 -7.70 -12.97 -14.04
N GLN A 700 -7.67 -13.12 -12.71
CA GLN A 700 -6.86 -12.26 -11.84
C GLN A 700 -5.36 -12.42 -12.12
N PHE A 701 -4.90 -13.64 -12.38
CA PHE A 701 -3.51 -13.89 -12.81
C PHE A 701 -3.21 -13.26 -14.16
N LEU A 702 -4.13 -13.32 -15.12
CA LEU A 702 -3.97 -12.66 -16.42
C LEU A 702 -3.88 -11.14 -16.26
N LEU A 703 -4.70 -10.52 -15.40
CA LEU A 703 -4.57 -9.11 -15.03
C LEU A 703 -3.21 -8.80 -14.40
N PHE A 704 -2.72 -9.68 -13.53
CA PHE A 704 -1.42 -9.52 -12.89
C PHE A 704 -0.28 -9.56 -13.92
N ILE A 705 -0.30 -10.49 -14.88
CA ILE A 705 0.66 -10.54 -15.98
C ILE A 705 0.61 -9.27 -16.84
N GLY A 706 -0.59 -8.78 -17.17
CA GLY A 706 -0.74 -7.54 -17.91
C GLY A 706 -0.18 -6.33 -17.15
N MET A 707 -0.39 -6.28 -15.83
CA MET A 707 0.19 -5.24 -14.96
C MET A 707 1.72 -5.29 -14.93
N ILE A 708 2.32 -6.46 -14.76
CA ILE A 708 3.78 -6.63 -14.76
C ILE A 708 4.35 -6.23 -16.12
N SER A 709 3.69 -6.60 -17.22
CA SER A 709 4.12 -6.21 -18.57
C SER A 709 4.13 -4.69 -18.77
N VAL A 710 3.06 -3.99 -18.38
CA VAL A 710 3.01 -2.51 -18.43
C VAL A 710 4.05 -1.89 -17.50
N ASN A 711 4.26 -2.44 -16.30
CA ASN A 711 5.27 -1.94 -15.38
C ASN A 711 6.69 -2.07 -15.96
N LEU A 712 7.02 -3.23 -16.55
CA LEU A 712 8.29 -3.45 -17.22
C LEU A 712 8.48 -2.48 -18.39
N ALA A 713 7.43 -2.20 -19.16
CA ALA A 713 7.48 -1.18 -20.22
C ALA A 713 7.85 0.21 -19.66
N VAL A 714 7.20 0.64 -18.57
CA VAL A 714 7.48 1.95 -17.95
C VAL A 714 8.89 2.01 -17.39
N VAL A 715 9.33 0.96 -16.69
CA VAL A 715 10.67 0.88 -16.11
C VAL A 715 11.75 0.89 -17.20
N ASN A 716 11.60 0.05 -18.24
CA ASN A 716 12.58 -0.01 -19.34
C ASN A 716 12.62 1.30 -20.14
N PHE A 717 11.52 2.07 -20.16
CA PHE A 717 11.48 3.37 -20.81
C PHE A 717 12.07 4.51 -19.95
N LEU A 718 12.49 4.25 -18.70
CA LEU A 718 13.19 5.26 -17.90
C LEU A 718 14.50 5.68 -18.57
N PRO A 719 14.92 6.95 -18.45
CA PRO A 719 16.15 7.47 -19.03
C PRO A 719 17.39 7.02 -18.23
N ILE A 720 17.53 5.71 -18.03
CA ILE A 720 18.66 5.06 -17.35
C ILE A 720 19.46 4.36 -18.44
N PRO A 721 20.76 4.65 -18.62
CA PRO A 721 21.57 4.17 -19.74
C PRO A 721 21.46 2.68 -20.05
N VAL A 722 21.42 1.82 -19.02
CA VAL A 722 21.33 0.35 -19.16
C VAL A 722 19.96 -0.15 -19.63
N LEU A 723 18.94 0.71 -19.64
CA LEU A 723 17.59 0.40 -20.10
C LEU A 723 17.33 1.01 -21.49
N ASP A 724 16.33 0.51 -22.20
CA ASP A 724 15.92 0.97 -23.53
C ASP A 724 15.75 2.50 -23.60
N GLY A 725 15.13 3.10 -22.58
CA GLY A 725 14.93 4.54 -22.48
C GLY A 725 16.23 5.33 -22.40
N GLY A 726 17.29 4.77 -21.81
CA GLY A 726 18.62 5.35 -21.81
C GLY A 726 19.24 5.41 -23.21
N HIS A 727 19.20 4.29 -23.94
CA HIS A 727 19.63 4.24 -25.35
C HIS A 727 18.81 5.21 -26.22
N MET A 728 17.50 5.31 -25.97
CA MET A 728 16.62 6.28 -26.65
C MET A 728 17.09 7.72 -26.44
N VAL A 729 17.51 8.10 -25.22
CA VAL A 729 18.06 9.45 -24.94
C VAL A 729 19.31 9.70 -25.79
N PHE A 730 20.22 8.74 -25.89
CA PHE A 730 21.42 8.89 -26.72
C PHE A 730 21.11 9.03 -28.21
N LEU A 731 20.13 8.29 -28.72
CA LEU A 731 19.69 8.41 -30.12
C LEU A 731 19.00 9.75 -30.39
N ILE A 732 18.20 10.25 -29.44
CA ILE A 732 17.62 11.60 -29.53
C ILE A 732 18.74 12.65 -29.57
N LEU A 733 19.74 12.53 -28.70
CA LEU A 733 20.89 13.43 -28.70
C LEU A 733 21.67 13.36 -30.01
N GLU A 734 21.93 12.17 -30.54
CA GLU A 734 22.56 11.99 -31.84
C GLU A 734 21.74 12.65 -32.96
N LYS A 735 20.41 12.50 -32.94
CA LYS A 735 19.51 13.12 -33.93
C LYS A 735 19.58 14.65 -33.87
N ILE A 736 19.64 15.23 -32.68
CA ILE A 736 19.74 16.68 -32.46
C ILE A 736 21.13 17.19 -32.85
N LEU A 737 22.19 16.47 -32.49
CA LEU A 737 23.58 16.86 -32.74
C LEU A 737 24.02 16.62 -34.19
N GLY A 738 23.30 15.77 -34.94
CA GLY A 738 23.64 15.38 -36.30
C GLY A 738 24.91 14.53 -36.42
N ARG A 739 25.46 14.07 -35.29
CA ARG A 739 26.68 13.25 -35.19
C ARG A 739 26.55 12.27 -34.02
N PRO A 740 27.22 11.10 -34.09
CA PRO A 740 27.16 10.11 -33.02
C PRO A 740 27.71 10.66 -31.70
N VAL A 741 27.11 10.23 -30.59
CA VAL A 741 27.59 10.58 -29.25
C VAL A 741 28.93 9.90 -29.00
N PRO A 742 29.94 10.57 -28.41
CA PRO A 742 31.22 9.94 -28.15
C PRO A 742 31.09 8.66 -27.33
N GLU A 743 31.69 7.56 -27.79
CA GLU A 743 31.60 6.24 -27.14
C GLU A 743 32.00 6.28 -25.67
N ARG A 744 33.03 7.07 -25.33
CA ARG A 744 33.46 7.28 -23.93
C ARG A 744 32.33 7.77 -23.03
N LEU A 745 31.53 8.72 -23.51
CA LEU A 745 30.40 9.26 -22.75
C LEU A 745 29.31 8.22 -22.58
N PHE A 746 29.04 7.43 -23.64
CA PHE A 746 28.10 6.33 -23.61
C PHE A 746 28.53 5.26 -22.59
N HIS A 747 29.78 4.78 -22.63
CA HIS A 747 30.28 3.77 -21.68
C HIS A 747 30.26 4.26 -20.23
N ILE A 748 30.66 5.51 -19.97
CA ILE A 748 30.58 6.09 -18.62
C ILE A 748 29.14 6.09 -18.13
N ALA A 749 28.20 6.52 -18.99
CA ALA A 749 26.78 6.52 -18.65
C ALA A 749 26.26 5.10 -18.40
N MET A 750 26.65 4.11 -19.22
CA MET A 750 26.30 2.70 -19.04
C MET A 750 26.80 2.17 -17.70
N TYR A 751 28.06 2.43 -17.32
CA TYR A 751 28.59 2.00 -16.01
C TYR A 751 27.88 2.69 -14.84
N ILE A 752 27.57 3.99 -14.94
CA ILE A 752 26.78 4.70 -13.93
C ILE A 752 25.38 4.08 -13.82
N GLY A 753 24.71 3.85 -14.95
CA GLY A 753 23.40 3.21 -15.00
C GLY A 753 23.44 1.80 -14.38
N LEU A 754 24.47 1.02 -14.69
CA LEU A 754 24.67 -0.32 -14.15
C LEU A 754 24.86 -0.28 -12.63
N ALA A 755 25.69 0.65 -12.13
CA ALA A 755 25.90 0.84 -10.70
C ALA A 755 24.59 1.20 -9.98
N ILE A 756 23.76 2.06 -10.58
CA ILE A 756 22.44 2.43 -10.04
C ILE A 756 21.51 1.21 -9.97
N ILE A 757 21.38 0.45 -11.06
CA ILE A 757 20.49 -0.72 -11.11
C ILE A 757 20.97 -1.82 -10.16
N LEU A 758 22.27 -2.13 -10.14
CA LEU A 758 22.83 -3.11 -9.22
C LEU A 758 22.66 -2.67 -7.76
N GLY A 759 22.90 -1.40 -7.45
CA GLY A 759 22.68 -0.84 -6.12
C GLY A 759 21.22 -0.94 -5.68
N LEU A 760 20.28 -0.62 -6.57
CA LEU A 760 18.85 -0.79 -6.32
C LEU A 760 18.47 -2.26 -6.12
N MET A 761 19.01 -3.17 -6.94
CA MET A 761 18.76 -4.60 -6.83
C MET A 761 19.24 -5.16 -5.49
N ILE A 762 20.45 -4.79 -5.05
CA ILE A 762 20.98 -5.17 -3.73
C ILE A 762 20.09 -4.62 -2.62
N PHE A 763 19.69 -3.34 -2.70
CA PHE A 763 18.82 -2.71 -1.71
C PHE A 763 17.49 -3.44 -1.59
N VAL A 764 16.83 -3.73 -2.70
CA VAL A 764 15.51 -4.36 -2.69
C VAL A 764 15.59 -5.84 -2.29
N ILE A 765 16.65 -6.56 -2.66
CA ILE A 765 16.90 -7.92 -2.15
C ILE A 765 17.14 -7.91 -0.63
N ALA A 766 17.89 -6.93 -0.12
CA ALA A 766 18.08 -6.78 1.32
C ALA A 766 16.75 -6.53 2.05
N LEU A 767 15.85 -5.73 1.47
CA LEU A 767 14.49 -5.55 2.00
C LEU A 767 13.69 -6.87 2.00
N ASP A 768 13.77 -7.65 0.92
CA ASP A 768 13.09 -8.95 0.83
C ASP A 768 13.63 -9.94 1.87
N ILE A 769 14.95 -10.00 2.08
CA ILE A 769 15.58 -10.83 3.12
C ILE A 769 15.12 -10.37 4.51
N GLN A 770 15.07 -9.05 4.75
CA GLN A 770 14.58 -8.50 6.01
C GLN A 770 13.12 -8.91 6.26
N ARG A 771 12.24 -8.80 5.26
CA ARG A 771 10.83 -9.25 5.37
C ARG A 771 10.71 -10.74 5.62
N LEU A 772 11.58 -11.56 5.01
CA LEU A 772 11.57 -13.01 5.20
C LEU A 772 12.03 -13.42 6.60
N LEU A 773 13.06 -12.76 7.14
CA LEU A 773 13.61 -13.09 8.46
C LEU A 773 12.78 -12.54 9.63
N PHE A 774 12.15 -11.37 9.46
CA PHE A 774 11.49 -10.66 10.56
C PHE A 774 9.97 -10.54 10.40
N GLY A 775 9.40 -10.93 9.25
CA GLY A 775 7.97 -10.78 8.95
C GLY A 775 7.61 -9.41 8.38
N TRP A 776 6.36 -9.25 7.94
CA TRP A 776 5.82 -7.95 7.53
C TRP A 776 5.57 -7.09 8.77
N PHE A 777 6.41 -6.08 8.99
CA PHE A 777 6.12 -4.97 9.91
C PHE A 777 5.70 -3.74 9.13
#